data_AF-A0A1I6EAI5-F1
#
_entry.id   AF-A0A1I6EAI5-F1
#
_cell.length_a   1.000
_cell.length_b   1.000
_cell.length_c   1.000
_cell.angle_alpha   90.00
_cell.angle_beta   90.00
_cell.angle_gamma   90.00
#
_symmetry.space_group_name_H-M   'P 1'
#
loop_
_entity.id
_entity.type
_entity.pdbx_description
1 polymer ?
#
loop_
_entity_poly.entity_id
_entity_poly.type
_entity_poly.pdbx_seq_one_letter_code
_entity_poly.pdbx_strand_id
1 'polypeptide(L)'
;MYGTNMTVRRRLTLVFLLGSLLFVCLMGRLAWVQFVEGGELQKKALERRMRDIPVEAKRGSLYDRNGKELVTSISVDSIYVTPGHVKEPRETAEKLAPILGMDVDKLYERLTKKSSFEWIKRKVDNDIAKQVRKLDLPGIGFVEESKRYYLHPSLAAHVLGFTGIDNQGLIGIEKSYDDDLRGQPGRIVIEYDAAGRQIPEALHDYIPPKPGYDLVLTLDETVQYFVERELDKVVEQYHPKFALAILMEPETGGILAMGSRPTFNPNNWTKEPRGVWDKNPAIWYNYEPGSTFKIITAASALEEGTVRPDDRFYDPGYISVADRRIRCWKAGGHGSQSFTEVVQNSCNPGFIEVGLDLGKDNFYKYIKAFGFGEYTGIKLPGEAKGIVIPQKSATNLNLATISIGQSIAVTPIQLLTAAAAVANDGMLMKPQLVREKRYNGKVVERIKPEEVRQVISPETARQLRGLLENVVANGTGRNAFVEGYRVGGKTGTAQVVGESGGYVSGRYVASFVGMAPVDDPKIVGLIVIAEPQGGIYYGGLVAAPVFGAIARDTLRYLGLPETPGLEKPKKPYEIEMPKVEVTVPNVVNYPVDEAIKSIKAKGLQCQTSGEGNMVYEQTPKAGARVKSGTTVILELQPATQEENGGQVTVPNLQGLTIKEAGNLLEEIGLRLVPEGSGLAVEQSVKPGTRVKAGTAVKIKFAPPGQGTDGGQNSGGTERDGPQQDELLNPYVH
;
A
#
# COMPACT_ATOMS: atom_id res chain seq x y z
N MET A 1 8.46 -69.19 -90.52
CA MET A 1 8.60 -68.59 -89.18
C MET A 1 7.27 -68.71 -88.42
N TYR A 2 7.13 -69.66 -87.49
CA TYR A 2 5.86 -69.91 -86.75
C TYR A 2 5.98 -69.62 -85.23
N GLY A 3 6.87 -68.71 -84.81
CA GLY A 3 7.18 -68.45 -83.39
C GLY A 3 6.63 -67.16 -82.77
N THR A 4 6.10 -66.23 -83.57
CA THR A 4 5.81 -64.84 -83.14
C THR A 4 4.43 -64.62 -82.54
N ASN A 5 3.39 -65.33 -83.02
CA ASN A 5 2.01 -65.09 -82.56
C ASN A 5 1.78 -65.57 -81.11
N MET A 6 2.40 -66.68 -80.71
CA MET A 6 2.23 -67.29 -79.38
C MET A 6 2.97 -66.51 -78.27
N THR A 7 4.12 -65.93 -78.60
CA THR A 7 4.92 -65.09 -77.70
C THR A 7 4.27 -63.72 -77.48
N VAL A 8 3.68 -63.11 -78.52
CA VAL A 8 2.91 -61.87 -78.40
C VAL A 8 1.64 -62.08 -77.55
N ARG A 9 0.88 -63.15 -77.78
CA ARG A 9 -0.29 -63.48 -76.94
C ARG A 9 0.10 -63.72 -75.47
N ARG A 10 1.16 -64.50 -75.19
CA ARG A 10 1.67 -64.68 -73.81
C ARG A 10 2.06 -63.35 -73.15
N ARG A 11 2.73 -62.43 -73.87
CA ARG A 11 3.08 -61.10 -73.34
C ARG A 11 1.83 -60.28 -73.02
N LEU A 12 0.84 -60.25 -73.91
CA LEU A 12 -0.45 -59.59 -73.67
C LEU A 12 -1.20 -60.17 -72.47
N THR A 13 -1.29 -61.50 -72.35
CA THR A 13 -1.93 -62.15 -71.18
C THR A 13 -1.16 -61.87 -69.89
N LEU A 14 0.18 -61.84 -69.91
CA LEU A 14 0.99 -61.51 -68.74
C LEU A 14 0.78 -60.05 -68.30
N VAL A 15 0.78 -59.10 -69.26
CA VAL A 15 0.50 -57.68 -69.00
C VAL A 15 -0.93 -57.49 -68.48
N PHE A 16 -1.91 -58.20 -69.04
CA PHE A 16 -3.29 -58.16 -68.57
C PHE A 16 -3.44 -58.73 -67.14
N LEU A 17 -2.77 -59.84 -66.82
CA LEU A 17 -2.74 -60.41 -65.47
C LEU A 17 -2.03 -59.49 -64.47
N LEU A 18 -0.91 -58.87 -64.85
CA LEU A 18 -0.21 -57.88 -64.02
C LEU A 18 -1.10 -56.64 -63.78
N GLY A 19 -1.77 -56.13 -64.81
CA GLY A 19 -2.71 -55.02 -64.69
C GLY A 19 -3.94 -55.36 -63.84
N SER A 20 -4.48 -56.57 -63.98
CA SER A 20 -5.60 -57.06 -63.18
C SER A 20 -5.21 -57.23 -61.71
N LEU A 21 -4.02 -57.79 -61.45
CA LEU A 21 -3.48 -57.93 -60.11
C LEU A 21 -3.24 -56.55 -59.46
N LEU A 22 -2.68 -55.59 -60.20
CA LEU A 22 -2.53 -54.21 -59.74
C LEU A 22 -3.89 -53.58 -59.41
N PHE A 23 -4.90 -53.79 -60.25
CA PHE A 23 -6.26 -53.28 -60.03
C PHE A 23 -6.92 -53.89 -58.78
N VAL A 24 -6.75 -55.21 -58.56
CA VAL A 24 -7.21 -55.89 -57.35
C VAL A 24 -6.48 -55.38 -56.10
N CYS A 25 -5.17 -55.14 -56.17
CA CYS A 25 -4.41 -54.51 -55.08
C CYS A 25 -4.89 -53.09 -54.77
N LEU A 26 -5.22 -52.30 -55.80
CA LEU A 26 -5.78 -50.95 -55.65
C LEU A 26 -7.19 -50.97 -55.05
N MET A 27 -8.06 -51.90 -55.47
CA MET A 27 -9.36 -52.13 -54.85
C MET A 27 -9.23 -52.56 -53.38
N GLY A 28 -8.28 -53.46 -53.07
CA GLY A 28 -7.97 -53.87 -51.70
C GLY A 28 -7.49 -52.69 -50.84
N ARG A 29 -6.62 -51.83 -51.37
CA ARG A 29 -6.18 -50.62 -50.66
C ARG A 29 -7.32 -49.61 -50.49
N LEU A 30 -8.20 -49.43 -51.47
CA LEU A 30 -9.37 -48.56 -51.35
C LEU A 30 -10.34 -49.07 -50.27
N ALA A 31 -10.64 -50.37 -50.26
CA ALA A 31 -11.47 -50.99 -49.23
C ALA A 31 -10.83 -50.87 -47.84
N TRP A 32 -9.52 -51.04 -47.72
CA TRP A 32 -8.79 -50.81 -46.47
C TRP A 32 -8.92 -49.36 -45.99
N VAL A 33 -8.72 -48.38 -46.89
CA VAL A 33 -8.85 -46.95 -46.54
C VAL A 33 -10.30 -46.59 -46.15
N GLN A 34 -11.30 -47.16 -46.80
CA GLN A 34 -12.72 -46.87 -46.51
C GLN A 34 -13.25 -47.57 -45.25
N PHE A 35 -12.92 -48.85 -45.03
CA PHE A 35 -13.51 -49.65 -43.96
C PHE A 35 -12.62 -49.81 -42.72
N VAL A 36 -11.29 -49.75 -42.85
CA VAL A 36 -10.35 -49.89 -41.72
C VAL A 36 -9.86 -48.53 -41.25
N GLU A 37 -9.28 -47.71 -42.14
CA GLU A 37 -8.81 -46.36 -41.79
C GLU A 37 -9.97 -45.34 -41.74
N GLY A 38 -11.14 -45.67 -42.30
CA GLY A 38 -12.23 -44.72 -42.54
C GLY A 38 -12.73 -43.99 -41.29
N GLY A 39 -12.94 -44.70 -40.18
CA GLY A 39 -13.38 -44.09 -38.92
C GLY A 39 -12.34 -43.14 -38.31
N GLU A 40 -11.06 -43.48 -38.42
CA GLU A 40 -9.96 -42.63 -37.93
C GLU A 40 -9.75 -41.40 -38.83
N LEU A 41 -9.84 -41.59 -40.16
CA LEU A 41 -9.77 -40.51 -41.14
C LEU A 41 -10.97 -39.56 -41.03
N GLN A 42 -12.17 -40.08 -40.79
CA GLN A 42 -13.38 -39.29 -40.53
C GLN A 42 -13.25 -38.51 -39.21
N LYS A 43 -12.72 -39.12 -38.15
CA LYS A 43 -12.44 -38.42 -36.89
C LYS A 43 -11.40 -37.31 -37.07
N LYS A 44 -10.28 -37.59 -37.74
CA LYS A 44 -9.23 -36.59 -38.07
C LYS A 44 -9.75 -35.48 -38.99
N ALA A 45 -10.73 -35.77 -39.86
CA ALA A 45 -11.40 -34.76 -40.66
C ALA A 45 -12.32 -33.88 -39.79
N LEU A 46 -13.13 -34.48 -38.92
CA LEU A 46 -13.96 -33.77 -37.93
C LEU A 46 -13.13 -32.88 -37.02
N GLU A 47 -12.05 -33.38 -36.41
CA GLU A 47 -11.12 -32.60 -35.56
C GLU A 47 -10.41 -31.46 -36.30
N ARG A 48 -10.29 -31.54 -37.65
CA ARG A 48 -9.73 -30.45 -38.47
C ARG A 48 -10.76 -29.42 -38.92
N ARG A 49 -12.02 -29.83 -39.06
CA ARG A 49 -13.12 -28.95 -39.48
C ARG A 49 -13.79 -28.25 -38.31
N MET A 50 -14.02 -28.97 -37.22
CA MET A 50 -14.54 -28.41 -35.97
C MET A 50 -13.46 -27.56 -35.29
N ARG A 51 -13.81 -26.32 -34.95
CA ARG A 51 -13.01 -25.49 -34.07
C ARG A 51 -13.82 -25.14 -32.83
N ASP A 52 -13.25 -25.42 -31.67
CA ASP A 52 -13.78 -24.99 -30.38
C ASP A 52 -13.39 -23.53 -30.16
N ILE A 53 -14.39 -22.64 -30.17
CA ILE A 53 -14.22 -21.28 -29.64
C ILE A 53 -14.60 -21.34 -28.15
N PRO A 54 -13.65 -21.15 -27.22
CA PRO A 54 -13.94 -21.21 -25.79
C PRO A 54 -14.84 -20.03 -25.39
N VAL A 55 -15.88 -20.32 -24.61
CA VAL A 55 -16.77 -19.31 -24.02
C VAL A 55 -16.41 -19.22 -22.54
N GLU A 56 -15.84 -18.09 -22.12
CA GLU A 56 -15.47 -17.88 -20.73
C GLU A 56 -16.70 -17.98 -19.81
N ALA A 57 -16.55 -18.68 -18.68
CA ALA A 57 -17.60 -18.74 -17.68
C ALA A 57 -17.74 -17.41 -16.93
N LYS A 58 -18.97 -17.09 -16.51
CA LYS A 58 -19.19 -16.01 -15.55
C LYS A 58 -18.48 -16.39 -14.25
N ARG A 59 -17.50 -15.58 -13.86
CA ARG A 59 -16.77 -15.71 -12.60
C ARG A 59 -17.70 -15.36 -11.44
N GLY A 60 -17.69 -16.16 -10.38
CA GLY A 60 -18.56 -15.96 -9.21
C GLY A 60 -18.31 -14.60 -8.54
N SER A 61 -19.36 -13.96 -8.02
CA SER A 61 -19.26 -12.65 -7.37
C SER A 61 -18.64 -12.76 -5.97
N LEU A 62 -18.02 -11.67 -5.50
CA LEU A 62 -17.55 -11.53 -4.12
C LEU A 62 -18.51 -10.62 -3.35
N TYR A 63 -18.99 -11.09 -2.22
CA TYR A 63 -19.91 -10.38 -1.33
C TYR A 63 -19.29 -10.10 0.03
N ASP A 64 -19.67 -9.00 0.68
CA ASP A 64 -19.33 -8.72 2.08
C ASP A 64 -20.09 -9.66 3.03
N ARG A 65 -19.77 -9.61 4.33
CA ARG A 65 -20.38 -10.45 5.38
C ARG A 65 -21.90 -10.28 5.53
N ASN A 66 -22.46 -9.20 4.98
CA ASN A 66 -23.87 -8.81 5.03
C ASN A 66 -24.60 -9.06 3.69
N GLY A 67 -23.88 -9.52 2.65
CA GLY A 67 -24.43 -9.81 1.33
C GLY A 67 -24.40 -8.66 0.33
N LYS A 68 -23.69 -7.55 0.62
CA LYS A 68 -23.42 -6.48 -0.36
C LYS A 68 -22.41 -6.95 -1.39
N GLU A 69 -22.62 -6.67 -2.68
CA GLU A 69 -21.68 -7.07 -3.73
C GLU A 69 -20.45 -6.15 -3.74
N LEU A 70 -19.25 -6.73 -3.69
CA LEU A 70 -17.97 -6.01 -3.73
C LEU A 70 -17.32 -6.09 -5.10
N VAL A 71 -17.38 -7.29 -5.72
CA VAL A 71 -16.81 -7.59 -7.03
C VAL A 71 -17.80 -8.43 -7.81
N THR A 72 -18.07 -8.03 -9.05
CA THR A 72 -19.00 -8.72 -9.95
C THR A 72 -18.36 -8.97 -11.31
N SER A 73 -19.08 -9.69 -12.17
CA SER A 73 -18.66 -10.01 -13.53
C SER A 73 -19.72 -9.50 -14.51
N ILE A 74 -19.34 -8.49 -15.30
CA ILE A 74 -20.18 -7.90 -16.34
C ILE A 74 -19.92 -8.59 -17.69
N SER A 75 -20.97 -8.66 -18.52
CA SER A 75 -20.85 -9.11 -19.91
C SER A 75 -20.31 -7.96 -20.78
N VAL A 76 -19.34 -8.27 -21.63
CA VAL A 76 -18.75 -7.35 -22.61
C VAL A 76 -18.44 -8.08 -23.90
N ASP A 77 -18.40 -7.35 -25.00
CA ASP A 77 -17.96 -7.91 -26.28
C ASP A 77 -16.43 -7.92 -26.39
N SER A 78 -15.92 -8.92 -27.11
CA SER A 78 -14.58 -8.95 -27.66
C SER A 78 -14.62 -9.04 -29.18
N ILE A 79 -13.73 -8.31 -29.84
CA ILE A 79 -13.67 -8.19 -31.29
C ILE A 79 -12.53 -9.07 -31.81
N TYR A 80 -12.86 -9.99 -32.70
CA TYR A 80 -11.91 -10.84 -33.41
C TYR A 80 -12.00 -10.64 -34.92
N VAL A 81 -10.99 -11.12 -35.64
CA VAL A 81 -10.98 -11.20 -37.10
C VAL A 81 -10.72 -12.63 -37.55
N THR A 82 -11.34 -13.01 -38.67
CA THR A 82 -10.91 -14.14 -39.50
C THR A 82 -10.21 -13.56 -40.74
N PRO A 83 -8.86 -13.47 -40.78
CA PRO A 83 -8.12 -12.81 -41.86
C PRO A 83 -8.52 -13.26 -43.28
N GLY A 84 -8.77 -14.56 -43.48
CA GLY A 84 -9.22 -15.12 -44.76
C GLY A 84 -10.60 -14.66 -45.25
N HIS A 85 -11.37 -13.93 -44.44
CA HIS A 85 -12.66 -13.34 -44.82
C HIS A 85 -12.62 -11.81 -44.99
N VAL A 86 -11.49 -11.15 -44.69
CA VAL A 86 -11.35 -9.70 -44.84
C VAL A 86 -11.09 -9.38 -46.31
N LYS A 87 -12.00 -8.63 -46.94
CA LYS A 87 -11.88 -8.26 -48.36
C LYS A 87 -10.86 -7.17 -48.61
N GLU A 88 -10.93 -6.09 -47.82
CA GLU A 88 -10.11 -4.88 -48.00
C GLU A 88 -9.44 -4.52 -46.66
N PRO A 89 -8.31 -5.16 -46.31
CA PRO A 89 -7.72 -5.04 -44.97
C PRO A 89 -7.27 -3.63 -44.61
N ARG A 90 -6.86 -2.81 -45.59
CA ARG A 90 -6.40 -1.43 -45.34
C ARG A 90 -7.55 -0.51 -44.93
N GLU A 91 -8.60 -0.44 -45.75
CA GLU A 91 -9.80 0.33 -45.45
C GLU A 91 -10.50 -0.17 -44.17
N THR A 92 -10.50 -1.48 -43.94
CA THR A 92 -10.99 -2.10 -42.70
C THR A 92 -10.19 -1.60 -41.48
N ALA A 93 -8.86 -1.52 -41.58
CA ALA A 93 -8.02 -0.97 -40.51
C ALA A 93 -8.28 0.52 -40.28
N GLU A 94 -8.39 1.32 -41.34
CA GLU A 94 -8.61 2.77 -41.26
C GLU A 94 -9.98 3.14 -40.66
N LYS A 95 -11.02 2.32 -40.90
CA LYS A 95 -12.34 2.48 -40.25
C LYS A 95 -12.35 2.05 -38.78
N LEU A 96 -11.62 1.00 -38.42
CA LEU A 96 -11.62 0.43 -37.07
C LEU A 96 -10.66 1.16 -36.11
N ALA A 97 -9.49 1.58 -36.58
CA ALA A 97 -8.43 2.16 -35.76
C ALA A 97 -8.88 3.36 -34.89
N PRO A 98 -9.64 4.35 -35.42
CA PRO A 98 -10.11 5.48 -34.62
C PRO A 98 -11.08 5.07 -33.50
N ILE A 99 -12.00 4.14 -33.79
CA ILE A 99 -13.01 3.65 -32.83
C ILE A 99 -12.35 2.83 -31.72
N LEU A 100 -11.31 2.07 -32.06
CA LEU A 100 -10.60 1.20 -31.14
C LEU A 100 -9.43 1.88 -30.41
N GLY A 101 -9.05 3.10 -30.80
CA GLY A 101 -7.84 3.77 -30.30
C GLY A 101 -6.58 2.97 -30.59
N MET A 102 -6.50 2.36 -31.77
CA MET A 102 -5.40 1.52 -32.21
C MET A 102 -4.64 2.18 -33.36
N ASP A 103 -3.38 1.80 -33.53
CA ASP A 103 -2.59 2.17 -34.70
C ASP A 103 -3.07 1.40 -35.96
N VAL A 104 -3.14 2.09 -37.10
CA VAL A 104 -3.67 1.55 -38.36
C VAL A 104 -2.78 0.43 -38.89
N ASP A 105 -1.46 0.61 -38.86
CA ASP A 105 -0.51 -0.35 -39.43
C ASP A 105 -0.47 -1.64 -38.58
N LYS A 106 -0.43 -1.52 -37.25
CA LYS A 106 -0.57 -2.67 -36.33
C LYS A 106 -1.89 -3.42 -36.47
N LEU A 107 -2.97 -2.73 -36.84
CA LEU A 107 -4.25 -3.38 -37.10
C LEU A 107 -4.24 -4.09 -38.45
N TYR A 108 -3.73 -3.45 -39.50
CA TYR A 108 -3.54 -4.05 -40.82
C TYR A 108 -2.71 -5.35 -40.79
N GLU A 109 -1.62 -5.38 -40.01
CA GLU A 109 -0.83 -6.60 -39.77
C GLU A 109 -1.68 -7.76 -39.21
N ARG A 110 -2.58 -7.48 -38.26
CA ARG A 110 -3.49 -8.51 -37.71
C ARG A 110 -4.54 -8.97 -38.71
N LEU A 111 -5.11 -8.03 -39.49
CA LEU A 111 -6.11 -8.32 -40.52
C LEU A 111 -5.54 -9.13 -41.70
N THR A 112 -4.24 -9.06 -41.95
CA THR A 112 -3.55 -9.75 -43.07
C THR A 112 -2.73 -10.99 -42.66
N LYS A 113 -2.65 -11.26 -41.35
CA LYS A 113 -1.89 -12.40 -40.81
C LYS A 113 -2.41 -13.72 -41.35
N LYS A 114 -1.51 -14.66 -41.68
CA LYS A 114 -1.83 -16.02 -42.13
C LYS A 114 -2.33 -16.90 -40.97
N SER A 115 -3.47 -16.53 -40.43
CA SER A 115 -4.17 -17.18 -39.32
C SER A 115 -5.65 -17.30 -39.66
N SER A 116 -6.35 -18.26 -39.05
CA SER A 116 -7.80 -18.37 -39.16
C SER A 116 -8.56 -17.61 -38.09
N PHE A 117 -7.88 -17.08 -37.08
CA PHE A 117 -8.47 -16.32 -35.99
C PHE A 117 -7.41 -15.42 -35.34
N GLU A 118 -7.71 -14.14 -35.17
CA GLU A 118 -6.88 -13.22 -34.39
C GLU A 118 -7.75 -12.28 -33.55
N TRP A 119 -7.31 -11.99 -32.33
CA TRP A 119 -7.94 -10.97 -31.50
C TRP A 119 -7.58 -9.57 -32.01
N ILE A 120 -8.58 -8.74 -32.29
CA ILE A 120 -8.37 -7.31 -32.52
C ILE A 120 -8.26 -6.60 -31.17
N LYS A 121 -9.34 -6.64 -30.37
CA LYS A 121 -9.41 -6.01 -29.06
C LYS A 121 -10.41 -6.76 -28.19
N ARG A 122 -9.97 -7.25 -27.03
CA ARG A 122 -10.82 -7.99 -26.08
C ARG A 122 -11.45 -7.06 -25.04
N LYS A 123 -12.63 -7.44 -24.54
CA LYS A 123 -13.34 -6.86 -23.40
C LYS A 123 -13.59 -5.35 -23.56
N VAL A 124 -14.04 -4.97 -24.75
CA VAL A 124 -14.35 -3.58 -25.12
C VAL A 124 -15.65 -3.12 -24.48
N ASP A 125 -15.76 -1.83 -24.23
CA ASP A 125 -16.97 -1.25 -23.66
C ASP A 125 -18.12 -1.27 -24.69
N ASN A 126 -19.36 -1.37 -24.21
CA ASN A 126 -20.53 -1.68 -25.02
C ASN A 126 -20.76 -0.70 -26.19
N ASP A 127 -20.42 0.59 -26.00
CA ASP A 127 -20.58 1.61 -27.05
C ASP A 127 -19.52 1.52 -28.15
N ILE A 128 -18.31 1.03 -27.84
CA ILE A 128 -17.30 0.69 -28.85
C ILE A 128 -17.80 -0.51 -29.66
N ALA A 129 -18.33 -1.53 -28.99
CA ALA A 129 -18.86 -2.71 -29.67
C ALA A 129 -20.03 -2.36 -30.61
N LYS A 130 -21.00 -1.55 -30.16
CA LYS A 130 -22.09 -1.02 -31.01
C LYS A 130 -21.57 -0.26 -32.23
N GLN A 131 -20.57 0.61 -32.06
CA GLN A 131 -19.98 1.36 -33.18
C GLN A 131 -19.35 0.43 -34.22
N VAL A 132 -18.60 -0.59 -33.78
CA VAL A 132 -17.99 -1.55 -34.72
C VAL A 132 -19.05 -2.46 -35.37
N ARG A 133 -20.07 -2.93 -34.62
CA ARG A 133 -21.21 -3.70 -35.19
C ARG A 133 -21.91 -2.92 -36.30
N LYS A 134 -22.05 -1.59 -36.16
CA LYS A 134 -22.69 -0.71 -37.16
C LYS A 134 -21.90 -0.60 -38.49
N LEU A 135 -20.61 -0.94 -38.52
CA LEU A 135 -19.80 -0.90 -39.74
C LEU A 135 -19.97 -2.12 -40.66
N ASP A 136 -20.56 -3.22 -40.16
CA ASP A 136 -20.83 -4.47 -40.89
C ASP A 136 -19.65 -4.97 -41.75
N LEU A 137 -18.46 -5.01 -41.15
CA LEU A 137 -17.21 -5.28 -41.87
C LEU A 137 -16.98 -6.79 -42.05
N PRO A 138 -16.77 -7.28 -43.29
CA PRO A 138 -16.60 -8.71 -43.55
C PRO A 138 -15.34 -9.27 -42.90
N GLY A 139 -15.51 -10.41 -42.21
CA GLY A 139 -14.44 -11.08 -41.47
C GLY A 139 -14.21 -10.57 -40.05
N ILE A 140 -14.89 -9.49 -39.62
CA ILE A 140 -14.90 -9.03 -38.23
C ILE A 140 -16.04 -9.74 -37.47
N GLY A 141 -15.72 -10.28 -36.29
CA GLY A 141 -16.68 -11.00 -35.46
C GLY A 141 -16.65 -10.55 -34.01
N PHE A 142 -17.72 -10.91 -33.29
CA PHE A 142 -17.92 -10.60 -31.88
C PHE A 142 -18.11 -11.88 -31.09
N VAL A 143 -17.54 -11.93 -29.90
CA VAL A 143 -17.78 -13.00 -28.92
C VAL A 143 -17.98 -12.36 -27.56
N GLU A 144 -19.00 -12.83 -26.84
CA GLU A 144 -19.31 -12.38 -25.49
C GLU A 144 -18.29 -12.94 -24.50
N GLU A 145 -17.68 -12.07 -23.71
CA GLU A 145 -16.71 -12.40 -22.67
C GLU A 145 -17.08 -11.76 -21.34
N SER A 146 -16.52 -12.26 -20.24
CA SER A 146 -16.73 -11.67 -18.92
C SER A 146 -15.60 -10.72 -18.53
N LYS A 147 -15.95 -9.47 -18.19
CA LYS A 147 -15.03 -8.48 -17.59
C LYS A 147 -15.31 -8.38 -16.10
N ARG A 148 -14.26 -8.52 -15.31
CA ARG A 148 -14.33 -8.38 -13.85
C ARG A 148 -14.46 -6.91 -13.48
N TYR A 149 -15.34 -6.59 -12.54
CA TYR A 149 -15.64 -5.22 -12.14
C TYR A 149 -15.73 -5.09 -10.61
N TYR A 150 -15.02 -4.12 -10.06
CA TYR A 150 -14.91 -3.87 -8.63
C TYR A 150 -15.70 -2.59 -8.32
N LEU A 151 -16.78 -2.73 -7.56
CA LEU A 151 -17.79 -1.66 -7.43
C LEU A 151 -17.23 -0.42 -6.72
N HIS A 152 -16.35 -0.62 -5.75
CA HIS A 152 -15.72 0.43 -4.96
C HIS A 152 -14.23 0.54 -5.33
N PRO A 153 -13.80 1.63 -6.00
CA PRO A 153 -12.39 1.85 -6.30
C PRO A 153 -11.53 1.81 -5.03
N SER A 154 -10.39 1.11 -5.09
CA SER A 154 -9.38 0.94 -4.03
C SER A 154 -9.80 0.27 -2.71
N LEU A 155 -11.09 0.07 -2.44
CA LEU A 155 -11.58 -0.58 -1.22
C LEU A 155 -11.06 -2.01 -1.12
N ALA A 156 -10.33 -2.32 -0.04
CA ALA A 156 -9.72 -3.64 0.21
C ALA A 156 -8.89 -4.21 -0.97
N ALA A 157 -8.26 -3.34 -1.78
CA ALA A 157 -7.67 -3.73 -3.07
C ALA A 157 -6.68 -4.92 -2.98
N HIS A 158 -5.80 -4.94 -1.98
CA HIS A 158 -4.85 -6.05 -1.76
C HIS A 158 -5.49 -7.34 -1.24
N VAL A 159 -6.70 -7.28 -0.67
CA VAL A 159 -7.43 -8.44 -0.16
C VAL A 159 -8.25 -9.06 -1.28
N LEU A 160 -9.06 -8.26 -1.98
CA LEU A 160 -9.84 -8.71 -3.13
C LEU A 160 -8.89 -9.19 -4.23
N GLY A 161 -7.89 -8.38 -4.56
CA GLY A 161 -6.95 -8.62 -5.64
C GLY A 161 -7.51 -8.24 -7.00
N PHE A 162 -7.00 -8.86 -8.06
CA PHE A 162 -7.51 -8.66 -9.42
C PHE A 162 -7.33 -9.88 -10.33
N THR A 163 -8.04 -9.85 -11.46
CA THR A 163 -7.95 -10.86 -12.53
C THR A 163 -7.17 -10.34 -13.74
N GLY A 164 -6.55 -11.25 -14.48
CA GLY A 164 -5.97 -10.98 -15.79
C GLY A 164 -7.02 -10.91 -16.91
N ILE A 165 -6.53 -10.78 -18.15
CA ILE A 165 -7.39 -10.66 -19.33
C ILE A 165 -8.15 -11.96 -19.65
N ASP A 166 -7.60 -13.12 -19.26
CA ASP A 166 -8.18 -14.46 -19.46
C ASP A 166 -8.98 -14.94 -18.23
N ASN A 167 -9.50 -13.98 -17.44
CA ASN A 167 -10.34 -14.22 -16.26
C ASN A 167 -9.65 -15.05 -15.14
N GLN A 168 -8.31 -15.17 -15.19
CA GLN A 168 -7.50 -15.83 -14.17
C GLN A 168 -7.22 -14.89 -13.00
N GLY A 169 -7.38 -15.35 -11.77
CA GLY A 169 -6.94 -14.62 -10.58
C GLY A 169 -5.42 -14.45 -10.56
N LEU A 170 -4.94 -13.24 -10.24
CA LEU A 170 -3.51 -12.91 -10.23
C LEU A 170 -2.96 -12.67 -8.82
N ILE A 171 -3.70 -11.95 -7.97
CA ILE A 171 -3.38 -11.74 -6.54
C ILE A 171 -4.64 -11.81 -5.67
N GLY A 172 -4.50 -11.70 -4.34
CA GLY A 172 -5.62 -11.61 -3.39
C GLY A 172 -6.52 -12.86 -3.35
N ILE A 173 -7.76 -12.67 -2.91
CA ILE A 173 -8.82 -13.68 -2.91
C ILE A 173 -9.09 -14.19 -4.32
N GLU A 174 -9.04 -13.30 -5.33
CA GLU A 174 -9.17 -13.70 -6.74
C GLU A 174 -8.15 -14.80 -7.11
N LYS A 175 -6.91 -14.73 -6.60
CA LYS A 175 -5.91 -15.79 -6.79
C LYS A 175 -6.12 -17.00 -5.88
N SER A 176 -6.37 -16.78 -4.60
CA SER A 176 -6.44 -17.86 -3.60
C SER A 176 -7.67 -18.78 -3.77
N TYR A 177 -8.72 -18.31 -4.44
CA TYR A 177 -9.94 -19.05 -4.71
C TYR A 177 -10.25 -19.14 -6.21
N ASP A 178 -9.23 -19.05 -7.08
CA ASP A 178 -9.41 -19.06 -8.55
C ASP A 178 -10.17 -20.30 -9.05
N ASP A 179 -9.92 -21.48 -8.46
CA ASP A 179 -10.59 -22.72 -8.83
C ASP A 179 -12.09 -22.76 -8.45
N ASP A 180 -12.47 -22.10 -7.34
CA ASP A 180 -13.88 -21.93 -6.96
C ASP A 180 -14.56 -20.86 -7.83
N LEU A 181 -13.88 -19.72 -8.04
CA LEU A 181 -14.44 -18.52 -8.67
C LEU A 181 -14.56 -18.60 -10.19
N ARG A 182 -13.61 -19.22 -10.89
CA ARG A 182 -13.49 -19.12 -12.36
C ARG A 182 -14.59 -19.84 -13.14
N GLY A 183 -15.22 -20.87 -12.55
CA GLY A 183 -16.21 -21.71 -13.22
C GLY A 183 -15.61 -22.63 -14.28
N GLN A 184 -16.48 -23.26 -15.09
CA GLN A 184 -16.10 -24.18 -16.17
C GLN A 184 -16.43 -23.53 -17.52
N PRO A 185 -15.44 -23.25 -18.39
CA PRO A 185 -15.70 -22.63 -19.68
C PRO A 185 -16.56 -23.52 -20.56
N GLY A 186 -17.44 -22.89 -21.33
CA GLY A 186 -18.20 -23.50 -22.39
C GLY A 186 -17.40 -23.50 -23.69
N ARG A 187 -18.03 -23.95 -24.77
CA ARG A 187 -17.48 -23.84 -26.12
C ARG A 187 -18.58 -23.78 -27.17
N ILE A 188 -18.34 -23.01 -28.22
CA ILE A 188 -19.09 -23.07 -29.47
C ILE A 188 -18.26 -23.91 -30.43
N VAL A 189 -18.81 -25.02 -30.91
CA VAL A 189 -18.21 -25.82 -31.98
C VAL A 189 -18.67 -25.27 -33.32
N ILE A 190 -17.73 -24.86 -34.19
CA ILE A 190 -18.02 -24.35 -35.53
C ILE A 190 -17.31 -25.21 -36.58
N GLU A 191 -18.05 -25.72 -37.58
CA GLU A 191 -17.47 -26.44 -38.72
C GLU A 191 -17.02 -25.47 -39.82
N TYR A 192 -15.76 -25.59 -40.23
CA TYR A 192 -15.15 -24.87 -41.34
C TYR A 192 -14.85 -25.80 -42.51
N ASP A 193 -15.00 -25.29 -43.73
CA ASP A 193 -14.57 -25.98 -44.94
C ASP A 193 -13.04 -25.95 -45.13
N ALA A 194 -12.53 -26.66 -46.14
CA ALA A 194 -11.09 -26.72 -46.44
C ALA A 194 -10.48 -25.38 -46.90
N ALA A 195 -11.30 -24.37 -47.23
CA ALA A 195 -10.89 -23.01 -47.55
C ALA A 195 -11.01 -22.05 -46.34
N GLY A 196 -11.45 -22.54 -45.18
CA GLY A 196 -11.61 -21.76 -43.95
C GLY A 196 -12.93 -20.99 -43.84
N ARG A 197 -13.93 -21.30 -44.68
CA ARG A 197 -15.26 -20.68 -44.66
C ARG A 197 -16.20 -21.43 -43.71
N GLN A 198 -17.07 -20.71 -43.01
CA GLN A 198 -18.14 -21.35 -42.22
C GLN A 198 -19.12 -22.05 -43.16
N ILE A 199 -19.56 -23.24 -42.79
CA ILE A 199 -20.60 -23.97 -43.50
C ILE A 199 -21.96 -23.49 -42.95
N PRO A 200 -22.86 -22.88 -43.74
CA PRO A 200 -24.05 -22.17 -43.22
C PRO A 200 -25.07 -23.03 -42.46
N GLU A 201 -24.99 -24.36 -42.56
CA GLU A 201 -25.90 -25.32 -41.93
C GLU A 201 -25.20 -26.28 -40.96
N ALA A 202 -23.94 -25.99 -40.57
CA ALA A 202 -23.20 -26.81 -39.62
C ALA A 202 -23.89 -26.85 -38.24
N LEU A 203 -23.87 -28.03 -37.62
CA LEU A 203 -24.30 -28.24 -36.23
C LEU A 203 -23.45 -27.37 -35.29
N HIS A 204 -24.02 -26.24 -34.86
CA HIS A 204 -23.45 -25.40 -33.81
C HIS A 204 -23.73 -26.04 -32.46
N ASP A 205 -22.91 -27.01 -32.06
CA ASP A 205 -22.96 -27.54 -30.70
C ASP A 205 -22.45 -26.46 -29.73
N TYR A 206 -23.40 -25.72 -29.16
CA TYR A 206 -23.16 -24.80 -28.06
C TYR A 206 -23.21 -25.55 -26.74
N ILE A 207 -22.03 -25.74 -26.15
CA ILE A 207 -21.90 -26.28 -24.79
C ILE A 207 -21.83 -25.08 -23.84
N PRO A 208 -22.89 -24.78 -23.07
CA PRO A 208 -22.93 -23.58 -22.24
C PRO A 208 -21.89 -23.65 -21.11
N PRO A 209 -21.25 -22.51 -20.76
CA PRO A 209 -20.38 -22.44 -19.60
C PRO A 209 -21.15 -22.67 -18.30
N LYS A 210 -20.48 -23.18 -17.26
CA LYS A 210 -21.02 -23.21 -15.90
C LYS A 210 -20.37 -22.09 -15.08
N PRO A 211 -21.16 -21.23 -14.42
CA PRO A 211 -20.62 -20.15 -13.59
C PRO A 211 -19.78 -20.72 -12.43
N GLY A 212 -18.86 -19.91 -11.93
CA GLY A 212 -18.15 -20.23 -10.69
C GLY A 212 -19.01 -20.06 -9.44
N TYR A 213 -18.47 -20.44 -8.29
CA TYR A 213 -19.09 -20.21 -7.00
C TYR A 213 -18.92 -18.74 -6.57
N ASP A 214 -19.99 -18.15 -6.07
CA ASP A 214 -19.92 -16.86 -5.39
C ASP A 214 -19.33 -17.06 -3.99
N LEU A 215 -18.56 -16.08 -3.49
CA LEU A 215 -17.97 -16.14 -2.15
C LEU A 215 -18.51 -15.03 -1.26
N VAL A 216 -18.88 -15.39 -0.03
CA VAL A 216 -19.23 -14.43 1.03
C VAL A 216 -18.02 -14.26 1.93
N LEU A 217 -17.51 -13.05 2.03
CA LEU A 217 -16.31 -12.73 2.79
C LEU A 217 -16.61 -12.52 4.27
N THR A 218 -15.56 -12.47 5.10
CA THR A 218 -15.64 -11.96 6.48
C THR A 218 -15.63 -10.43 6.52
N LEU A 219 -15.13 -9.79 5.46
CA LEU A 219 -15.06 -8.34 5.32
C LEU A 219 -16.45 -7.72 5.45
N ASP A 220 -16.50 -6.59 6.14
CA ASP A 220 -17.67 -5.72 6.20
C ASP A 220 -17.38 -4.47 5.35
N GLU A 221 -18.22 -4.19 4.36
CA GLU A 221 -18.01 -3.07 3.43
C GLU A 221 -17.98 -1.72 4.16
N THR A 222 -18.77 -1.58 5.22
CA THR A 222 -18.90 -0.34 5.99
C THR A 222 -17.75 -0.16 6.98
N VAL A 223 -17.30 -1.23 7.65
CA VAL A 223 -16.08 -1.18 8.50
C VAL A 223 -14.83 -0.98 7.65
N GLN A 224 -14.75 -1.59 6.48
CA GLN A 224 -13.65 -1.36 5.52
C GLN A 224 -13.62 0.11 5.09
N TYR A 225 -14.76 0.74 4.79
CA TYR A 225 -14.80 2.16 4.45
C TYR A 225 -14.25 3.05 5.58
N PHE A 226 -14.54 2.76 6.86
CA PHE A 226 -13.94 3.49 7.99
C PHE A 226 -12.41 3.34 8.03
N VAL A 227 -11.90 2.15 7.73
CA VAL A 227 -10.45 1.88 7.60
C VAL A 227 -9.82 2.68 6.46
N GLU A 228 -10.39 2.65 5.25
CA GLU A 228 -9.87 3.42 4.11
C GLU A 228 -9.81 4.92 4.44
N ARG A 229 -10.91 5.46 4.98
CA ARG A 229 -11.06 6.89 5.33
C ARG A 229 -10.02 7.38 6.33
N GLU A 230 -9.70 6.61 7.38
CA GLU A 230 -8.66 7.03 8.32
C GLU A 230 -7.23 6.80 7.79
N LEU A 231 -7.02 5.82 6.91
CA LEU A 231 -5.73 5.65 6.23
C LEU A 231 -5.43 6.79 5.24
N ASP A 232 -6.44 7.33 4.55
CA ASP A 232 -6.28 8.48 3.66
C ASP A 232 -5.85 9.74 4.44
N LYS A 233 -6.50 10.03 5.58
CA LYS A 233 -6.08 11.12 6.49
C LYS A 233 -4.64 10.94 7.00
N VAL A 234 -4.23 9.71 7.29
CA VAL A 234 -2.85 9.41 7.69
C VAL A 234 -1.85 9.73 6.57
N VAL A 235 -2.20 9.44 5.32
CA VAL A 235 -1.37 9.79 4.17
C VAL A 235 -1.28 11.30 3.98
N GLU A 236 -2.42 12.00 4.01
CA GLU A 236 -2.50 13.47 3.90
C GLU A 236 -1.73 14.18 5.03
N GLN A 237 -1.83 13.70 6.27
CA GLN A 237 -1.21 14.36 7.42
C GLN A 237 0.29 14.01 7.56
N TYR A 238 0.67 12.74 7.40
CA TYR A 238 1.99 12.24 7.78
C TYR A 238 2.85 11.76 6.60
N HIS A 239 2.32 11.68 5.39
CA HIS A 239 3.06 11.26 4.19
C HIS A 239 3.95 10.01 4.41
N PRO A 240 3.47 8.95 5.08
CA PRO A 240 4.30 7.82 5.48
C PRO A 240 4.73 7.01 4.26
N LYS A 241 5.84 6.28 4.38
CA LYS A 241 6.30 5.37 3.32
C LYS A 241 5.28 4.27 3.03
N PHE A 242 4.63 3.76 4.07
CA PHE A 242 3.40 2.99 3.96
C PHE A 242 2.59 3.09 5.27
N ALA A 243 1.30 2.83 5.18
CA ALA A 243 0.41 2.67 6.33
C ALA A 243 -0.52 1.48 6.10
N LEU A 244 -0.96 0.82 7.16
CA LEU A 244 -1.94 -0.26 7.11
C LEU A 244 -2.79 -0.30 8.38
N ALA A 245 -4.00 -0.82 8.23
CA ALA A 245 -4.94 -1.03 9.31
C ALA A 245 -5.69 -2.34 9.06
N ILE A 246 -5.75 -3.19 10.08
CA ILE A 246 -6.41 -4.49 10.02
C ILE A 246 -7.32 -4.61 11.24
N LEU A 247 -8.59 -4.98 11.04
CA LEU A 247 -9.56 -5.29 12.09
C LEU A 247 -10.01 -6.75 11.97
N MET A 248 -10.10 -7.42 13.11
CA MET A 248 -10.46 -8.83 13.26
C MET A 248 -11.53 -9.01 14.34
N GLU A 249 -12.48 -9.89 14.08
CA GLU A 249 -13.45 -10.42 15.04
C GLU A 249 -12.74 -11.53 15.85
N PRO A 250 -12.46 -11.35 17.15
CA PRO A 250 -11.53 -12.21 17.88
C PRO A 250 -12.05 -13.62 18.10
N GLU A 251 -13.36 -13.79 18.33
CA GLU A 251 -14.03 -15.09 18.51
C GLU A 251 -13.88 -16.03 17.30
N THR A 252 -13.80 -15.47 16.09
CA THR A 252 -13.83 -16.25 14.84
C THR A 252 -12.53 -16.20 14.06
N GLY A 253 -11.64 -15.25 14.37
CA GLY A 253 -10.50 -14.90 13.51
C GLY A 253 -10.91 -14.20 12.21
N GLY A 254 -12.19 -13.86 12.03
CA GLY A 254 -12.70 -13.24 10.81
C GLY A 254 -12.16 -11.83 10.60
N ILE A 255 -11.51 -11.58 9.47
CA ILE A 255 -11.04 -10.23 9.11
C ILE A 255 -12.25 -9.39 8.71
N LEU A 256 -12.55 -8.36 9.51
CA LEU A 256 -13.63 -7.40 9.26
C LEU A 256 -13.20 -6.34 8.25
N ALA A 257 -11.94 -5.90 8.34
CA ALA A 257 -11.36 -4.95 7.42
C ALA A 257 -9.84 -5.13 7.34
N MET A 258 -9.26 -4.89 6.17
CA MET A 258 -7.81 -4.86 5.95
C MET A 258 -7.51 -3.87 4.83
N GLY A 259 -6.93 -2.73 5.17
CA GLY A 259 -6.57 -1.64 4.26
C GLY A 259 -5.07 -1.36 4.30
N SER A 260 -4.53 -0.79 3.22
CA SER A 260 -3.11 -0.42 3.11
C SER A 260 -2.92 0.79 2.20
N ARG A 261 -1.84 1.54 2.42
CA ARG A 261 -1.39 2.67 1.60
C ARG A 261 0.11 2.52 1.31
N PRO A 262 0.59 2.70 0.07
CA PRO A 262 -0.19 3.01 -1.13
C PRO A 262 -1.18 1.89 -1.51
N THR A 263 -2.26 2.27 -2.20
CA THR A 263 -3.31 1.38 -2.71
C THR A 263 -3.44 1.55 -4.23
N PHE A 264 -4.24 0.72 -4.88
CA PHE A 264 -4.46 0.74 -6.32
C PHE A 264 -5.95 0.53 -6.64
N ASN A 265 -6.39 0.88 -7.85
CA ASN A 265 -7.73 0.54 -8.33
C ASN A 265 -7.69 -0.79 -9.09
N PRO A 266 -8.32 -1.88 -8.59
CA PRO A 266 -8.32 -3.18 -9.27
C PRO A 266 -8.92 -3.18 -10.68
N ASN A 267 -9.81 -2.22 -11.01
CA ASN A 267 -10.33 -2.06 -12.38
C ASN A 267 -9.27 -1.55 -13.39
N ASN A 268 -8.20 -0.92 -12.91
CA ASN A 268 -7.18 -0.22 -13.71
C ASN A 268 -5.74 -0.56 -13.28
N TRP A 269 -5.53 -1.74 -12.66
CA TRP A 269 -4.26 -2.15 -12.02
C TRP A 269 -3.03 -2.05 -12.93
N THR A 270 -3.19 -2.15 -14.25
CA THR A 270 -2.12 -2.05 -15.24
C THR A 270 -1.48 -0.67 -15.35
N LYS A 271 -2.15 0.38 -14.84
CA LYS A 271 -1.61 1.75 -14.77
C LYS A 271 -0.70 1.96 -13.56
N GLU A 272 -0.77 1.09 -12.57
CA GLU A 272 -0.09 1.26 -11.28
C GLU A 272 1.26 0.54 -11.25
N PRO A 273 2.30 1.12 -10.61
CA PRO A 273 3.59 0.47 -10.48
C PRO A 273 3.47 -0.88 -9.77
N ARG A 274 4.18 -1.90 -10.28
CA ARG A 274 4.11 -3.28 -9.76
C ARG A 274 4.30 -3.37 -8.25
N GLY A 275 5.21 -2.59 -7.68
CA GLY A 275 5.48 -2.56 -6.23
C GLY A 275 4.37 -1.99 -5.35
N VAL A 276 3.28 -1.48 -5.92
CA VAL A 276 2.07 -1.04 -5.17
C VAL A 276 1.13 -2.21 -4.94
N TRP A 277 1.03 -3.15 -5.87
CA TRP A 277 0.04 -4.24 -5.85
C TRP A 277 0.63 -5.65 -5.67
N ASP A 278 1.94 -5.85 -5.91
CA ASP A 278 2.54 -7.19 -5.88
C ASP A 278 2.63 -7.83 -4.49
N LYS A 279 2.57 -7.02 -3.43
CA LYS A 279 2.70 -7.43 -2.03
C LYS A 279 1.63 -6.77 -1.17
N ASN A 280 0.95 -7.57 -0.36
CA ASN A 280 0.08 -7.06 0.69
C ASN A 280 0.93 -6.90 1.98
N PRO A 281 1.22 -5.67 2.45
CA PRO A 281 2.08 -5.46 3.61
C PRO A 281 1.48 -6.02 4.91
N ALA A 282 0.15 -6.18 5.00
CA ALA A 282 -0.51 -6.77 6.17
C ALA A 282 -0.04 -8.21 6.49
N ILE A 283 0.36 -8.98 5.47
CA ILE A 283 0.79 -10.38 5.59
C ILE A 283 2.25 -10.62 5.24
N TRP A 284 2.90 -9.69 4.54
CA TRP A 284 4.27 -9.85 4.01
C TRP A 284 5.32 -9.02 4.75
N TYR A 285 4.97 -7.84 5.26
CA TYR A 285 5.95 -6.91 5.81
C TYR A 285 6.49 -7.40 7.15
N ASN A 286 7.80 -7.67 7.24
CA ASN A 286 8.46 -8.06 8.49
C ASN A 286 9.05 -6.83 9.17
N TYR A 287 8.72 -6.62 10.45
CA TYR A 287 9.27 -5.52 11.25
C TYR A 287 9.40 -5.89 12.71
N GLU A 288 10.25 -5.15 13.43
CA GLU A 288 10.29 -5.25 14.88
C GLU A 288 9.02 -4.64 15.49
N PRO A 289 8.19 -5.40 16.22
CA PRO A 289 6.91 -4.91 16.76
C PRO A 289 7.10 -3.83 17.85
N GLY A 290 8.27 -3.80 18.50
CA GLY A 290 8.56 -2.93 19.62
C GLY A 290 7.56 -3.13 20.76
N SER A 291 7.17 -2.04 21.42
CA SER A 291 6.35 -2.09 22.64
C SER A 291 4.92 -2.64 22.48
N THR A 292 4.46 -3.02 21.29
CA THR A 292 3.24 -3.84 21.12
C THR A 292 3.45 -5.29 21.56
N PHE A 293 4.65 -5.84 21.36
CA PHE A 293 5.02 -7.21 21.75
C PHE A 293 4.98 -7.44 23.26
N LYS A 294 5.05 -6.36 24.06
CA LYS A 294 4.87 -6.39 25.51
C LYS A 294 3.54 -6.99 25.96
N ILE A 295 2.52 -7.01 25.10
CA ILE A 295 1.28 -7.78 25.33
C ILE A 295 1.61 -9.27 25.54
N ILE A 296 2.45 -9.84 24.66
CA ILE A 296 2.85 -11.25 24.65
C ILE A 296 3.75 -11.54 25.86
N THR A 297 4.72 -10.66 26.15
CA THR A 297 5.58 -10.77 27.34
C THR A 297 4.75 -10.77 28.63
N ALA A 298 3.79 -9.85 28.77
CA ALA A 298 2.90 -9.78 29.93
C ALA A 298 1.99 -11.01 30.04
N ALA A 299 1.39 -11.46 28.93
CA ALA A 299 0.56 -12.67 28.89
C ALA A 299 1.33 -13.89 29.38
N SER A 300 2.56 -14.07 28.89
CA SER A 300 3.42 -15.20 29.21
C SER A 300 3.82 -15.22 30.69
N ALA A 301 4.18 -14.06 31.25
CA ALA A 301 4.63 -13.95 32.64
C ALA A 301 3.48 -14.04 33.66
N LEU A 302 2.29 -13.53 33.32
CA LEU A 302 1.09 -13.72 34.13
C LEU A 302 0.63 -15.19 34.13
N GLU A 303 0.66 -15.86 32.97
CA GLU A 303 0.26 -17.28 32.84
C GLU A 303 1.19 -18.24 33.60
N GLU A 304 2.51 -18.03 33.53
CA GLU A 304 3.49 -18.79 34.32
C GLU A 304 3.56 -18.34 35.80
N GLY A 305 2.79 -17.31 36.18
CA GLY A 305 2.77 -16.77 37.55
C GLY A 305 4.09 -16.15 38.02
N THR A 306 4.99 -15.79 37.09
CA THR A 306 6.29 -15.16 37.40
C THR A 306 6.16 -13.68 37.72
N VAL A 307 4.99 -13.08 37.50
CA VAL A 307 4.66 -11.71 37.91
C VAL A 307 3.19 -11.58 38.29
N ARG A 308 2.88 -10.67 39.23
CA ARG A 308 1.53 -10.27 39.66
C ARG A 308 1.33 -8.77 39.40
N PRO A 309 0.08 -8.29 39.22
CA PRO A 309 -0.19 -6.88 38.90
C PRO A 309 0.36 -5.84 39.89
N ASP A 310 0.55 -6.25 41.14
CA ASP A 310 1.00 -5.46 42.29
C ASP A 310 2.51 -5.58 42.60
N ASP A 311 3.20 -6.55 42.00
CA ASP A 311 4.65 -6.75 42.16
C ASP A 311 5.42 -5.47 41.80
N ARG A 312 6.47 -5.16 42.57
CA ARG A 312 7.16 -3.86 42.52
C ARG A 312 8.48 -3.94 41.76
N PHE A 313 8.59 -3.08 40.75
CA PHE A 313 9.76 -2.85 39.91
C PHE A 313 10.37 -1.48 40.19
N TYR A 314 11.64 -1.28 39.82
CA TYR A 314 12.31 0.02 39.94
C TYR A 314 13.02 0.42 38.65
N ASP A 315 12.62 1.56 38.07
CA ASP A 315 13.18 2.09 36.82
C ASP A 315 14.03 3.36 37.08
N PRO A 316 15.37 3.24 37.17
CA PRO A 316 16.30 4.38 37.24
C PRO A 316 16.58 5.02 35.86
N GLY A 317 15.76 4.73 34.84
CA GLY A 317 15.89 5.20 33.46
C GLY A 317 16.62 4.22 32.53
N TYR A 318 17.07 3.08 33.05
CA TYR A 318 17.82 2.07 32.30
C TYR A 318 17.89 0.73 33.05
N ILE A 319 18.26 -0.33 32.34
CA ILE A 319 18.72 -1.60 32.89
C ILE A 319 20.01 -2.01 32.17
N SER A 320 20.89 -2.71 32.87
CA SER A 320 22.12 -3.28 32.30
C SER A 320 21.96 -4.79 32.18
N VAL A 321 22.06 -5.32 30.95
CA VAL A 321 22.00 -6.75 30.67
C VAL A 321 23.27 -7.15 29.93
N ALA A 322 24.04 -8.04 30.51
CA ALA A 322 25.40 -8.37 30.06
C ALA A 322 26.25 -7.08 29.85
N ASP A 323 26.78 -6.86 28.66
CA ASP A 323 27.62 -5.73 28.27
C ASP A 323 26.84 -4.56 27.62
N ARG A 324 25.50 -4.53 27.77
CA ARG A 324 24.63 -3.51 27.16
C ARG A 324 23.72 -2.81 28.17
N ARG A 325 23.66 -1.48 28.06
CA ARG A 325 22.76 -0.61 28.82
C ARG A 325 21.55 -0.25 27.98
N ILE A 326 20.40 -0.83 28.28
CA ILE A 326 19.13 -0.60 27.59
C ILE A 326 18.38 0.52 28.32
N ARG A 327 17.98 1.58 27.60
CA ARG A 327 17.36 2.78 28.19
C ARG A 327 15.84 2.66 28.24
N CYS A 328 15.23 3.31 29.24
CA CYS A 328 13.81 3.62 29.21
C CYS A 328 13.55 4.82 28.28
N TRP A 329 12.32 4.94 27.78
CA TRP A 329 11.92 6.07 26.92
C TRP A 329 11.76 7.38 27.70
N LYS A 330 11.46 7.29 29.00
CA LYS A 330 11.36 8.43 29.92
C LYS A 330 12.74 8.75 30.51
N ALA A 331 13.23 9.96 30.25
CA ALA A 331 14.45 10.47 30.88
C ALA A 331 14.29 10.53 32.42
N GLY A 332 15.31 10.06 33.15
CA GLY A 332 15.24 9.91 34.62
C GLY A 332 14.45 8.70 35.12
N GLY A 333 13.80 7.93 34.22
CA GLY A 333 13.05 6.72 34.58
C GLY A 333 11.68 6.99 35.21
N HIS A 334 11.02 5.90 35.59
CA HIS A 334 9.71 5.94 36.24
C HIS A 334 9.76 5.75 37.77
N GLY A 335 10.92 5.44 38.35
CA GLY A 335 11.05 5.19 39.78
C GLY A 335 10.41 3.85 40.17
N SER A 336 9.84 3.76 41.39
CA SER A 336 9.19 2.54 41.86
C SER A 336 7.77 2.42 41.30
N GLN A 337 7.48 1.30 40.64
CA GLN A 337 6.21 1.04 39.95
C GLN A 337 5.69 -0.37 40.29
N SER A 338 4.37 -0.54 40.30
CA SER A 338 3.72 -1.86 40.22
C SER A 338 3.83 -2.43 38.81
N PHE A 339 3.63 -3.73 38.61
CA PHE A 339 3.55 -4.30 37.25
C PHE A 339 2.44 -3.64 36.41
N THR A 340 1.31 -3.30 37.03
CA THR A 340 0.23 -2.52 36.40
C THR A 340 0.75 -1.20 35.83
N GLU A 341 1.54 -0.46 36.61
CA GLU A 341 2.17 0.79 36.19
C GLU A 341 3.29 0.56 35.15
N VAL A 342 4.02 -0.56 35.20
CA VAL A 342 5.01 -0.96 34.17
C VAL A 342 4.33 -1.18 32.81
N VAL A 343 3.17 -1.86 32.79
CA VAL A 343 2.34 -2.04 31.58
C VAL A 343 1.81 -0.69 31.07
N GLN A 344 1.17 0.09 31.95
CA GLN A 344 0.59 1.41 31.67
C GLN A 344 1.61 2.39 31.05
N ASN A 345 2.80 2.48 31.65
CA ASN A 345 3.87 3.40 31.24
C ASN A 345 4.80 2.79 30.19
N SER A 346 4.61 1.51 29.82
CA SER A 346 5.46 0.81 28.84
C SER A 346 6.94 0.79 29.23
N CYS A 347 7.26 0.71 30.53
CA CYS A 347 8.62 0.79 31.08
C CYS A 347 9.54 -0.29 30.47
N ASN A 348 10.67 0.08 29.85
CA ASN A 348 11.57 -0.91 29.24
C ASN A 348 12.26 -1.78 30.31
N PRO A 349 12.90 -1.23 31.36
CA PRO A 349 13.51 -2.01 32.44
C PRO A 349 12.58 -3.07 33.06
N GLY A 350 11.37 -2.70 33.48
CA GLY A 350 10.44 -3.67 34.09
C GLY A 350 10.04 -4.81 33.16
N PHE A 351 9.83 -4.55 31.87
CA PHE A 351 9.55 -5.62 30.90
C PHE A 351 10.77 -6.50 30.60
N ILE A 352 11.99 -5.95 30.72
CA ILE A 352 13.23 -6.72 30.58
C ILE A 352 13.44 -7.64 31.78
N GLU A 353 13.21 -7.15 32.99
CA GLU A 353 13.25 -7.91 34.23
C GLU A 353 12.25 -9.09 34.16
N VAL A 354 10.97 -8.80 33.90
CA VAL A 354 9.92 -9.81 33.68
C VAL A 354 10.27 -10.82 32.56
N GLY A 355 10.88 -10.37 31.46
CA GLY A 355 11.30 -11.25 30.36
C GLY A 355 12.52 -12.11 30.66
N LEU A 356 13.36 -11.71 31.61
CA LEU A 356 14.48 -12.52 32.12
C LEU A 356 13.99 -13.51 33.18
N ASP A 357 13.10 -13.09 34.07
CA ASP A 357 12.52 -13.92 35.14
C ASP A 357 11.61 -15.03 34.61
N LEU A 358 10.88 -14.76 33.51
CA LEU A 358 10.15 -15.78 32.75
C LEU A 358 11.07 -16.91 32.26
N GLY A 359 12.35 -16.61 32.00
CA GLY A 359 13.34 -17.57 31.54
C GLY A 359 13.19 -17.96 30.07
N LYS A 360 14.28 -18.50 29.50
CA LYS A 360 14.37 -18.78 28.05
C LYS A 360 13.32 -19.76 27.57
N ASP A 361 13.13 -20.87 28.27
CA ASP A 361 12.37 -21.99 27.72
C ASP A 361 10.86 -21.71 27.73
N ASN A 362 10.36 -21.07 28.79
CA ASN A 362 9.00 -20.54 28.82
C ASN A 362 8.81 -19.41 27.80
N PHE A 363 9.74 -18.46 27.68
CA PHE A 363 9.55 -17.37 26.72
C PHE A 363 9.50 -17.90 25.26
N TYR A 364 10.33 -18.87 24.90
CA TYR A 364 10.27 -19.52 23.59
C TYR A 364 9.05 -20.44 23.40
N LYS A 365 8.55 -21.09 24.46
CA LYS A 365 7.24 -21.78 24.47
C LYS A 365 6.13 -20.82 24.04
N TYR A 366 6.04 -19.62 24.62
CA TYR A 366 4.98 -18.67 24.28
C TYR A 366 5.19 -17.99 22.93
N ILE A 367 6.41 -17.62 22.54
CA ILE A 367 6.70 -17.11 21.18
C ILE A 367 6.15 -18.06 20.12
N LYS A 368 6.36 -19.38 20.29
CA LYS A 368 5.79 -20.39 19.41
C LYS A 368 4.28 -20.56 19.58
N ALA A 369 3.78 -20.60 20.82
CA ALA A 369 2.36 -20.84 21.08
C ALA A 369 1.46 -19.74 20.48
N PHE A 370 1.87 -18.47 20.53
CA PHE A 370 1.22 -17.34 19.85
C PHE A 370 1.43 -17.31 18.32
N GLY A 371 2.19 -18.24 17.73
CA GLY A 371 2.35 -18.42 16.28
C GLY A 371 3.48 -17.60 15.62
N PHE A 372 4.39 -16.99 16.37
CA PHE A 372 5.51 -16.25 15.79
C PHE A 372 6.58 -17.20 15.21
N GLY A 373 7.09 -16.87 14.02
CA GLY A 373 8.01 -17.72 13.26
C GLY A 373 7.32 -18.74 12.35
N GLU A 374 5.99 -18.85 12.43
CA GLU A 374 5.16 -19.76 11.63
C GLU A 374 4.15 -18.97 10.78
N TYR A 375 3.57 -19.60 9.76
CA TYR A 375 2.49 -19.00 8.97
C TYR A 375 1.20 -18.99 9.78
N THR A 376 0.43 -17.90 9.73
CA THR A 376 -0.91 -17.84 10.35
C THR A 376 -1.92 -18.70 9.59
N GLY A 377 -1.65 -19.00 8.32
CA GLY A 377 -2.53 -19.80 7.47
C GLY A 377 -3.70 -19.01 6.88
N ILE A 378 -3.62 -17.68 6.90
CA ILE A 378 -4.52 -16.79 6.16
C ILE A 378 -4.48 -17.15 4.67
N LYS A 379 -5.65 -17.37 4.05
CA LYS A 379 -5.75 -17.76 2.63
C LYS A 379 -5.54 -16.56 1.69
N LEU A 380 -4.32 -16.03 1.66
CA LEU A 380 -3.83 -15.03 0.70
C LEU A 380 -2.43 -15.44 0.19
N PRO A 381 -2.06 -15.10 -1.06
CA PRO A 381 -0.74 -15.41 -1.59
C PRO A 381 0.33 -14.49 -0.98
N GLY A 382 1.53 -15.03 -0.72
CA GLY A 382 2.70 -14.24 -0.32
C GLY A 382 2.82 -13.91 1.17
N GLU A 383 2.14 -14.65 2.05
CA GLU A 383 2.35 -14.56 3.50
C GLU A 383 3.83 -14.77 3.87
N ALA A 384 4.35 -14.01 4.83
CA ALA A 384 5.65 -14.19 5.44
C ALA A 384 5.53 -14.74 6.87
N LYS A 385 6.53 -15.51 7.32
CA LYS A 385 6.55 -16.19 8.62
C LYS A 385 7.20 -15.40 9.76
N GLY A 386 7.64 -14.16 9.53
CA GLY A 386 8.50 -13.44 10.48
C GLY A 386 9.93 -13.99 10.56
N ILE A 387 10.70 -13.47 11.51
CA ILE A 387 12.09 -13.88 11.81
C ILE A 387 12.24 -13.96 13.34
N VAL A 388 12.48 -15.18 13.82
CA VAL A 388 12.71 -15.48 15.25
C VAL A 388 14.10 -16.09 15.39
N ILE A 389 14.88 -15.59 16.35
CA ILE A 389 16.22 -16.14 16.67
C ILE A 389 16.03 -17.58 17.19
N PRO A 390 16.81 -18.58 16.74
CA PRO A 390 16.68 -19.94 17.28
C PRO A 390 17.00 -20.01 18.79
N GLN A 391 16.14 -20.64 19.59
CA GLN A 391 16.26 -20.79 21.06
C GLN A 391 17.64 -21.31 21.51
N LYS A 392 18.28 -22.18 20.72
CA LYS A 392 19.63 -22.72 21.01
C LYS A 392 20.73 -21.64 20.96
N SER A 393 20.54 -20.60 20.15
CA SER A 393 21.47 -19.48 19.98
C SER A 393 21.08 -18.25 20.79
N ALA A 394 19.94 -18.27 21.48
CA ALA A 394 19.43 -17.13 22.22
C ALA A 394 20.18 -16.91 23.54
N THR A 395 20.69 -15.69 23.70
CA THR A 395 21.36 -15.20 24.93
C THR A 395 20.40 -14.40 25.81
N ASN A 396 20.75 -14.15 27.07
CA ASN A 396 19.96 -13.29 27.96
C ASN A 396 19.78 -11.86 27.40
N LEU A 397 20.74 -11.36 26.61
CA LEU A 397 20.58 -10.08 25.90
C LEU A 397 19.47 -10.17 24.83
N ASN A 398 19.33 -11.30 24.13
CA ASN A 398 18.22 -11.52 23.20
C ASN A 398 16.88 -11.66 23.92
N LEU A 399 16.82 -12.34 25.08
CA LEU A 399 15.60 -12.38 25.90
C LEU A 399 15.17 -10.96 26.29
N ALA A 400 16.12 -10.16 26.80
CA ALA A 400 15.89 -8.76 27.16
C ALA A 400 15.36 -7.93 25.99
N THR A 401 15.96 -8.01 24.80
CA THR A 401 15.49 -7.23 23.64
C THR A 401 14.15 -7.74 23.10
N ILE A 402 13.93 -9.06 23.04
CA ILE A 402 12.68 -9.67 22.58
C ILE A 402 11.52 -9.33 23.53
N SER A 403 11.76 -9.25 24.85
CA SER A 403 10.74 -8.87 25.85
C SER A 403 10.11 -7.50 25.60
N ILE A 404 10.84 -6.59 24.93
CA ILE A 404 10.38 -5.26 24.52
C ILE A 404 10.09 -5.13 23.02
N GLY A 405 10.12 -6.26 22.29
CA GLY A 405 9.80 -6.37 20.86
C GLY A 405 10.91 -5.93 19.90
N GLN A 406 12.18 -6.04 20.30
CA GLN A 406 13.36 -5.89 19.43
C GLN A 406 14.08 -7.25 19.25
N SER A 407 14.93 -7.41 18.23
CA SER A 407 15.58 -8.69 17.90
C SER A 407 14.61 -9.84 17.55
N ILE A 408 13.36 -9.50 17.21
CA ILE A 408 12.34 -10.37 16.64
C ILE A 408 11.62 -9.56 15.56
N ALA A 409 11.41 -10.14 14.38
CA ALA A 409 10.60 -9.54 13.33
C ALA A 409 9.31 -10.33 13.13
N VAL A 410 8.18 -9.65 13.05
CA VAL A 410 6.85 -10.24 12.90
C VAL A 410 6.13 -9.62 11.71
N THR A 411 5.11 -10.30 11.19
CA THR A 411 4.14 -9.69 10.28
C THR A 411 3.00 -9.03 11.04
N PRO A 412 2.33 -8.01 10.48
CA PRO A 412 1.16 -7.39 11.11
C PRO A 412 0.06 -8.41 11.43
N ILE A 413 -0.19 -9.37 10.54
CA ILE A 413 -1.19 -10.42 10.78
C ILE A 413 -0.80 -11.36 11.95
N GLN A 414 0.48 -11.73 12.11
CA GLN A 414 0.94 -12.50 13.28
C GLN A 414 0.69 -11.74 14.59
N LEU A 415 1.09 -10.46 14.66
CA LEU A 415 0.91 -9.64 15.85
C LEU A 415 -0.58 -9.42 16.19
N LEU A 416 -1.42 -9.18 15.18
CA LEU A 416 -2.86 -9.04 15.37
C LEU A 416 -3.48 -10.35 15.89
N THR A 417 -3.12 -11.49 15.31
CA THR A 417 -3.66 -12.81 15.70
C THR A 417 -3.26 -13.16 17.13
N ALA A 418 -2.02 -12.88 17.53
CA ALA A 418 -1.57 -13.05 18.91
C ALA A 418 -2.31 -12.13 19.90
N ALA A 419 -2.58 -10.88 19.53
CA ALA A 419 -3.40 -9.97 20.32
C ALA A 419 -4.88 -10.37 20.36
N ALA A 420 -5.39 -10.97 19.28
CA ALA A 420 -6.74 -11.51 19.21
C ALA A 420 -6.93 -12.72 20.13
N ALA A 421 -5.90 -13.54 20.36
CA ALA A 421 -5.95 -14.57 21.40
C ALA A 421 -6.17 -13.98 22.80
N VAL A 422 -5.52 -12.86 23.16
CA VAL A 422 -5.77 -12.17 24.45
C VAL A 422 -7.19 -11.60 24.54
N ALA A 423 -7.75 -11.17 23.41
CA ALA A 423 -9.13 -10.74 23.31
C ALA A 423 -10.13 -11.91 23.45
N ASN A 424 -9.82 -13.06 22.84
CA ASN A 424 -10.63 -14.27 22.79
C ASN A 424 -10.30 -15.26 23.94
N ASP A 425 -10.22 -14.75 25.18
CA ASP A 425 -9.99 -15.55 26.39
C ASP A 425 -8.84 -16.58 26.32
N GLY A 426 -7.79 -16.25 25.57
CA GLY A 426 -6.58 -17.05 25.37
C GLY A 426 -6.61 -18.02 24.19
N MET A 427 -7.72 -18.15 23.46
CA MET A 427 -7.85 -19.04 22.31
C MET A 427 -7.34 -18.37 21.02
N LEU A 428 -6.30 -18.95 20.42
CA LEU A 428 -5.73 -18.51 19.15
C LEU A 428 -6.60 -19.01 17.98
N MET A 429 -7.22 -18.08 17.27
CA MET A 429 -8.00 -18.37 16.06
C MET A 429 -7.15 -18.24 14.80
N LYS A 430 -7.45 -19.03 13.78
CA LYS A 430 -6.87 -18.88 12.44
C LYS A 430 -7.53 -17.72 11.69
N PRO A 431 -6.77 -16.80 11.07
CA PRO A 431 -7.36 -15.69 10.33
C PRO A 431 -8.20 -16.15 9.13
N GLN A 432 -9.49 -15.80 9.13
CA GLN A 432 -10.47 -16.20 8.12
C GLN A 432 -10.85 -15.01 7.22
N LEU A 433 -11.02 -15.27 5.92
CA LEU A 433 -11.44 -14.28 4.91
C LEU A 433 -12.74 -14.61 4.17
N VAL A 434 -13.14 -15.88 4.15
CA VAL A 434 -14.34 -16.37 3.45
C VAL A 434 -15.21 -17.16 4.42
N ARG A 435 -16.48 -16.80 4.55
CA ARG A 435 -17.48 -17.43 5.43
C ARG A 435 -18.31 -18.49 4.72
N GLU A 436 -18.68 -18.26 3.47
CA GLU A 436 -19.59 -19.13 2.71
C GLU A 436 -19.20 -19.20 1.24
N LYS A 437 -19.45 -20.34 0.61
CA LYS A 437 -19.56 -20.45 -0.85
C LYS A 437 -21.03 -20.59 -1.24
N ARG A 438 -21.44 -19.93 -2.31
CA ARG A 438 -22.79 -19.99 -2.86
C ARG A 438 -22.76 -20.41 -4.33
N TYR A 439 -23.82 -21.10 -4.76
CA TYR A 439 -24.07 -21.43 -6.16
C TYR A 439 -25.52 -21.08 -6.49
N ASN A 440 -25.72 -20.24 -7.50
CA ASN A 440 -27.05 -19.71 -7.88
C ASN A 440 -27.82 -19.16 -6.66
N GLY A 441 -27.14 -18.35 -5.83
CA GLY A 441 -27.70 -17.73 -4.62
C GLY A 441 -27.92 -18.67 -3.42
N LYS A 442 -27.74 -19.99 -3.56
CA LYS A 442 -27.88 -20.96 -2.46
C LYS A 442 -26.52 -21.26 -1.82
N VAL A 443 -26.46 -21.29 -0.49
CA VAL A 443 -25.24 -21.69 0.24
C VAL A 443 -24.95 -23.17 -0.01
N VAL A 444 -23.76 -23.46 -0.55
CA VAL A 444 -23.28 -24.83 -0.80
C VAL A 444 -22.26 -25.28 0.25
N GLU A 445 -21.48 -24.33 0.80
CA GLU A 445 -20.45 -24.60 1.81
C GLU A 445 -20.45 -23.47 2.84
N ARG A 446 -20.39 -23.80 4.14
CA ARG A 446 -20.14 -22.86 5.23
C ARG A 446 -18.76 -23.15 5.81
N ILE A 447 -17.83 -22.23 5.63
CA ILE A 447 -16.47 -22.34 6.16
C ILE A 447 -16.53 -21.92 7.63
N LYS A 448 -16.31 -22.88 8.53
CA LYS A 448 -16.32 -22.62 9.97
C LYS A 448 -15.00 -21.95 10.41
N PRO A 449 -15.03 -21.11 11.46
CA PRO A 449 -13.82 -20.71 12.19
C PRO A 449 -12.99 -21.92 12.63
N GLU A 450 -11.67 -21.74 12.70
CA GLU A 450 -10.71 -22.80 13.06
C GLU A 450 -9.93 -22.37 14.30
N GLU A 451 -10.24 -23.00 15.44
CA GLU A 451 -9.50 -22.90 16.69
C GLU A 451 -8.13 -23.59 16.53
N VAL A 452 -7.04 -22.88 16.80
CA VAL A 452 -5.68 -23.41 16.60
C VAL A 452 -5.10 -24.00 17.90
N ARG A 453 -5.29 -23.31 19.02
CA ARG A 453 -4.91 -23.74 20.38
C ARG A 453 -5.30 -22.71 21.45
N GLN A 454 -5.56 -23.19 22.67
CA GLN A 454 -5.48 -22.37 23.87
C GLN A 454 -4.02 -22.00 24.14
N VAL A 455 -3.69 -20.72 24.29
CA VAL A 455 -2.32 -20.22 24.52
C VAL A 455 -2.09 -19.80 25.96
N ILE A 456 -3.07 -19.13 26.57
CA ILE A 456 -3.11 -18.72 27.98
C ILE A 456 -4.50 -19.05 28.55
N SER A 457 -4.67 -19.05 29.87
CA SER A 457 -5.97 -19.21 30.51
C SER A 457 -6.92 -18.01 30.26
N PRO A 458 -8.26 -18.23 30.27
CA PRO A 458 -9.26 -17.16 30.27
C PRO A 458 -9.09 -16.17 31.43
N GLU A 459 -8.59 -16.63 32.57
CA GLU A 459 -8.23 -15.82 33.74
C GLU A 459 -7.11 -14.82 33.41
N THR A 460 -5.97 -15.31 32.91
CA THR A 460 -4.84 -14.46 32.49
C THR A 460 -5.23 -13.51 31.38
N ALA A 461 -6.01 -13.98 30.40
CA ALA A 461 -6.52 -13.16 29.31
C ALA A 461 -7.33 -11.96 29.85
N ARG A 462 -8.36 -12.21 30.68
CA ARG A 462 -9.17 -11.15 31.31
C ARG A 462 -8.35 -10.20 32.17
N GLN A 463 -7.41 -10.72 32.96
CA GLN A 463 -6.51 -9.89 33.78
C GLN A 463 -5.67 -8.95 32.90
N LEU A 464 -5.07 -9.47 31.83
CA LEU A 464 -4.28 -8.68 30.88
C LEU A 464 -5.14 -7.65 30.14
N ARG A 465 -6.39 -7.98 29.75
CA ARG A 465 -7.32 -7.01 29.14
C ARG A 465 -7.54 -5.79 30.05
N GLY A 466 -7.70 -6.01 31.35
CA GLY A 466 -7.79 -4.92 32.35
C GLY A 466 -6.51 -4.08 32.46
N LEU A 467 -5.32 -4.69 32.36
CA LEU A 467 -4.06 -3.93 32.33
C LEU A 467 -3.94 -3.08 31.04
N LEU A 468 -4.40 -3.60 29.90
CA LEU A 468 -4.40 -2.90 28.62
C LEU A 468 -5.45 -1.78 28.54
N GLU A 469 -6.57 -1.87 29.25
CA GLU A 469 -7.51 -0.75 29.46
C GLU A 469 -6.82 0.42 30.16
N ASN A 470 -6.02 0.15 31.20
CA ASN A 470 -5.30 1.18 31.94
C ASN A 470 -4.28 1.94 31.05
N VAL A 471 -3.65 1.26 30.08
CA VAL A 471 -2.78 1.90 29.06
C VAL A 471 -3.53 2.97 28.25
N VAL A 472 -4.83 2.79 28.00
CA VAL A 472 -5.65 3.75 27.23
C VAL A 472 -6.32 4.77 28.14
N ALA A 473 -6.78 4.41 29.34
CA ALA A 473 -7.36 5.37 30.28
C ALA A 473 -6.31 6.39 30.78
N ASN A 474 -5.17 5.88 31.28
CA ASN A 474 -4.20 6.63 32.08
C ASN A 474 -2.76 6.55 31.54
N GLY A 475 -2.49 5.73 30.52
CA GLY A 475 -1.14 5.44 30.03
C GLY A 475 -0.82 6.04 28.65
N THR A 476 0.14 5.40 27.97
CA THR A 476 0.67 5.87 26.68
C THR A 476 -0.32 5.76 25.50
N GLY A 477 -1.40 4.99 25.64
CA GLY A 477 -2.40 4.71 24.59
C GLY A 477 -3.56 5.70 24.51
N ARG A 478 -3.56 6.77 25.32
CA ARG A 478 -4.72 7.61 25.62
C ARG A 478 -5.42 8.33 24.47
N ASN A 479 -4.83 8.37 23.27
CA ASN A 479 -5.51 8.89 22.08
C ASN A 479 -6.39 7.86 21.37
N ALA A 480 -6.30 6.58 21.73
CA ALA A 480 -7.23 5.53 21.31
C ALA A 480 -8.51 5.45 22.17
N PHE A 481 -8.63 6.28 23.21
CA PHE A 481 -9.82 6.31 24.07
C PHE A 481 -11.06 6.68 23.27
N VAL A 482 -12.13 5.89 23.42
CA VAL A 482 -13.44 6.12 22.81
C VAL A 482 -14.45 6.41 23.91
N GLU A 483 -15.11 7.56 23.83
CA GLU A 483 -16.19 7.91 24.76
C GLU A 483 -17.35 6.92 24.67
N GLY A 484 -17.88 6.50 25.83
CA GLY A 484 -18.90 5.47 25.90
C GLY A 484 -18.41 4.03 25.70
N TYR A 485 -17.15 3.77 25.35
CA TYR A 485 -16.66 2.39 25.17
C TYR A 485 -15.36 2.12 25.93
N ARG A 486 -15.31 0.98 26.61
CA ARG A 486 -14.10 0.48 27.28
C ARG A 486 -13.11 -0.01 26.22
N VAL A 487 -11.97 0.65 26.10
CA VAL A 487 -10.95 0.33 25.08
C VAL A 487 -9.63 -0.04 25.75
N GLY A 488 -9.08 -1.19 25.37
CA GLY A 488 -7.76 -1.64 25.78
C GLY A 488 -6.78 -1.61 24.62
N GLY A 489 -5.48 -1.43 24.89
CA GLY A 489 -4.49 -1.50 23.82
C GLY A 489 -3.07 -1.21 24.24
N LYS A 490 -2.16 -1.23 23.26
CA LYS A 490 -0.73 -1.02 23.45
C LYS A 490 -0.13 -0.26 22.27
N THR A 491 0.59 0.81 22.60
CA THR A 491 1.41 1.56 21.63
C THR A 491 2.74 0.88 21.35
N GLY A 492 3.17 0.96 20.08
CA GLY A 492 4.51 0.63 19.63
C GLY A 492 5.18 1.83 18.96
N THR A 493 6.48 1.95 19.17
CA THR A 493 7.37 2.83 18.40
C THR A 493 8.67 2.07 18.25
N ALA A 494 8.87 1.46 17.09
CA ALA A 494 10.04 0.63 16.79
C ALA A 494 11.01 1.40 15.89
N GLN A 495 12.30 1.08 16.01
CA GLN A 495 13.34 1.65 15.15
C GLN A 495 13.41 0.83 13.85
N VAL A 496 13.63 1.49 12.71
CA VAL A 496 13.80 0.79 11.43
C VAL A 496 15.21 0.21 11.33
N VAL A 497 15.33 -1.07 11.01
CA VAL A 497 16.61 -1.72 10.70
C VAL A 497 17.06 -1.37 9.29
N GLY A 498 18.32 -1.00 9.11
CA GLY A 498 18.92 -0.63 7.82
C GLY A 498 19.35 -1.83 7.00
N GLU A 499 19.52 -1.64 5.69
CA GLU A 499 19.92 -2.69 4.74
C GLU A 499 21.33 -3.26 5.05
N SER A 500 22.22 -2.44 5.62
CA SER A 500 23.55 -2.85 6.11
C SER A 500 23.53 -3.45 7.53
N GLY A 501 22.35 -3.67 8.11
CA GLY A 501 22.18 -3.96 9.54
C GLY A 501 22.28 -2.72 10.44
N GLY A 502 21.89 -2.89 11.71
CA GLY A 502 21.78 -1.80 12.68
C GLY A 502 20.53 -0.93 12.49
N TYR A 503 20.26 0.00 13.41
CA TYR A 503 19.09 0.88 13.34
C TYR A 503 19.40 2.18 12.57
N VAL A 504 18.48 2.59 11.69
CA VAL A 504 18.57 3.86 10.95
C VAL A 504 18.03 4.99 11.82
N SER A 505 18.89 5.97 12.13
CA SER A 505 18.48 7.16 12.89
C SER A 505 17.39 7.95 12.16
N GLY A 506 16.41 8.45 12.91
CA GLY A 506 15.29 9.23 12.39
C GLY A 506 14.16 8.43 11.72
N ARG A 507 14.29 7.11 11.56
CA ARG A 507 13.26 6.26 10.95
C ARG A 507 12.61 5.34 11.99
N TYR A 508 11.28 5.43 12.07
CA TYR A 508 10.50 4.70 13.07
C TYR A 508 9.23 4.09 12.46
N VAL A 509 8.76 3.00 13.06
CA VAL A 509 7.44 2.42 12.81
C VAL A 509 6.54 2.73 13.99
N ALA A 510 5.55 3.60 13.77
CA ALA A 510 4.52 3.92 14.73
C ALA A 510 3.41 2.86 14.65
N SER A 511 3.00 2.28 15.77
CA SER A 511 1.93 1.28 15.77
C SER A 511 1.04 1.36 17.00
N PHE A 512 -0.17 0.83 16.86
CA PHE A 512 -1.12 0.63 17.95
C PHE A 512 -1.90 -0.66 17.75
N VAL A 513 -1.88 -1.54 18.75
CA VAL A 513 -2.80 -2.67 18.87
C VAL A 513 -3.90 -2.28 19.84
N GLY A 514 -5.17 -2.43 19.48
CA GLY A 514 -6.31 -2.14 20.33
C GLY A 514 -7.38 -3.22 20.28
N MET A 515 -8.21 -3.28 21.33
CA MET A 515 -9.37 -4.15 21.44
C MET A 515 -10.52 -3.41 22.12
N ALA A 516 -11.75 -3.68 21.68
CA ALA A 516 -12.95 -3.06 22.24
C ALA A 516 -14.21 -3.91 22.01
N PRO A 517 -15.17 -3.94 22.97
CA PRO A 517 -15.00 -3.59 24.39
C PRO A 517 -13.86 -4.36 25.09
N VAL A 518 -13.56 -4.07 26.36
CA VAL A 518 -12.46 -4.73 27.11
C VAL A 518 -12.93 -6.00 27.82
N ASP A 519 -14.14 -5.97 28.34
CA ASP A 519 -14.83 -7.09 29.00
C ASP A 519 -15.17 -8.19 27.99
N ASP A 520 -15.89 -7.82 26.93
CA ASP A 520 -16.32 -8.69 25.84
C ASP A 520 -15.88 -8.12 24.46
N PRO A 521 -14.62 -8.35 24.03
CA PRO A 521 -14.09 -7.73 22.83
C PRO A 521 -14.76 -8.25 21.55
N LYS A 522 -15.39 -7.36 20.79
CA LYS A 522 -15.96 -7.68 19.46
C LYS A 522 -15.06 -7.28 18.30
N ILE A 523 -14.12 -6.37 18.53
CA ILE A 523 -13.08 -6.01 17.57
C ILE A 523 -11.70 -6.01 18.21
N VAL A 524 -10.71 -6.47 17.46
CA VAL A 524 -9.28 -6.24 17.70
C VAL A 524 -8.71 -5.63 16.44
N GLY A 525 -7.87 -4.61 16.59
CA GLY A 525 -7.29 -3.90 15.45
C GLY A 525 -5.83 -3.56 15.64
N LEU A 526 -5.09 -3.61 14.54
CA LEU A 526 -3.69 -3.22 14.45
C LEU A 526 -3.56 -2.10 13.41
N ILE A 527 -3.02 -0.96 13.83
CA ILE A 527 -2.61 0.14 12.98
C ILE A 527 -1.09 0.18 12.93
N VAL A 528 -0.49 0.25 11.74
CA VAL A 528 0.96 0.41 11.53
C VAL A 528 1.20 1.52 10.51
N ILE A 529 2.03 2.49 10.87
CA ILE A 529 2.37 3.67 10.08
C ILE A 529 3.89 3.81 10.10
N ALA A 530 4.53 3.58 8.95
CA ALA A 530 5.98 3.46 8.86
C ALA A 530 6.64 4.66 8.20
N GLU A 531 7.73 5.11 8.82
CA GLU A 531 8.49 6.30 8.41
C GLU A 531 7.58 7.53 8.24
N PRO A 532 6.73 7.90 9.24
CA PRO A 532 5.90 9.11 9.17
C PRO A 532 6.75 10.37 9.15
N GLN A 533 6.38 11.30 8.27
CA GLN A 533 7.02 12.61 8.12
C GLN A 533 6.38 13.65 9.07
N GLY A 534 7.00 14.83 9.17
CA GLY A 534 6.51 15.92 10.03
C GLY A 534 6.99 15.87 11.50
N GLY A 535 7.93 14.98 11.84
CA GLY A 535 8.64 14.97 13.13
C GLY A 535 7.90 14.32 14.30
N ILE A 536 6.62 13.99 14.16
CA ILE A 536 5.85 13.22 15.14
C ILE A 536 5.82 11.75 14.71
N TYR A 537 6.45 10.87 15.49
CA TYR A 537 6.61 9.45 15.15
C TYR A 537 6.17 8.48 16.27
N TYR A 538 5.62 8.99 17.37
CA TYR A 538 5.19 8.16 18.50
C TYR A 538 3.84 7.48 18.19
N GLY A 539 3.76 6.16 18.38
CA GLY A 539 2.54 5.37 18.15
C GLY A 539 1.30 5.89 18.90
N GLY A 540 1.49 6.44 20.10
CA GLY A 540 0.41 7.07 20.89
C GLY A 540 -0.12 8.39 20.34
N LEU A 541 0.61 9.05 19.44
CA LEU A 541 0.19 10.30 18.78
C LEU A 541 -0.29 10.07 17.34
N VAL A 542 0.28 9.08 16.65
CA VAL A 542 0.06 8.85 15.21
C VAL A 542 -0.91 7.69 14.95
N ALA A 543 -0.71 6.53 15.59
CA ALA A 543 -1.47 5.30 15.31
C ALA A 543 -2.67 5.07 16.26
N ALA A 544 -2.54 5.47 17.53
CA ALA A 544 -3.62 5.37 18.52
C ALA A 544 -4.91 6.15 18.16
N PRO A 545 -4.88 7.42 17.70
CA PRO A 545 -6.11 8.12 17.33
C PRO A 545 -6.82 7.52 16.10
N VAL A 546 -6.06 6.93 15.17
CA VAL A 546 -6.59 6.20 14.02
C VAL A 546 -7.40 4.99 14.48
N PHE A 547 -6.87 4.18 15.40
CA PHE A 547 -7.63 3.09 16.01
C PHE A 547 -8.88 3.62 16.72
N GLY A 548 -8.76 4.67 17.55
CA GLY A 548 -9.90 5.24 18.28
C GLY A 548 -11.03 5.71 17.35
N ALA A 549 -10.70 6.34 16.22
CA ALA A 549 -11.67 6.78 15.22
C ALA A 549 -12.39 5.60 14.52
N ILE A 550 -11.63 4.58 14.09
CA ILE A 550 -12.21 3.39 13.45
C ILE A 550 -13.06 2.61 14.47
N ALA A 551 -12.55 2.39 15.68
CA ALA A 551 -13.24 1.66 16.73
C ALA A 551 -14.55 2.33 17.11
N ARG A 552 -14.58 3.64 17.38
CA ARG A 552 -15.81 4.40 17.68
C ARG A 552 -16.89 4.18 16.63
N ASP A 553 -16.54 4.37 15.36
CA ASP A 553 -17.51 4.30 14.27
C ASP A 553 -17.97 2.84 14.04
N THR A 554 -17.08 1.86 14.22
CA THR A 554 -17.37 0.42 14.14
C THR A 554 -18.28 -0.06 15.27
N LEU A 555 -17.98 0.27 16.54
CA LEU A 555 -18.75 -0.17 17.70
C LEU A 555 -20.19 0.38 17.65
N ARG A 556 -20.35 1.63 17.20
CA ARG A 556 -21.66 2.25 16.95
C ARG A 556 -22.40 1.62 15.78
N TYR A 557 -21.71 1.32 14.68
CA TYR A 557 -22.30 0.63 13.53
C TYR A 557 -22.80 -0.77 13.90
N LEU A 558 -22.05 -1.50 14.74
CA LEU A 558 -22.44 -2.81 15.28
C LEU A 558 -23.55 -2.73 16.37
N GLY A 559 -23.98 -1.52 16.75
CA GLY A 559 -25.05 -1.32 17.74
C GLY A 559 -24.68 -1.76 19.17
N LEU A 560 -23.39 -1.79 19.50
CA LEU A 560 -22.92 -2.23 20.82
C LEU A 560 -23.26 -1.19 21.89
N PRO A 561 -23.67 -1.61 23.10
CA PRO A 561 -24.12 -0.69 24.14
C PRO A 561 -22.98 0.22 24.64
N GLU A 562 -23.22 1.53 24.65
CA GLU A 562 -22.32 2.49 25.30
C GLU A 562 -22.45 2.36 26.83
N THR A 563 -21.32 2.42 27.53
CA THR A 563 -21.20 2.50 28.99
C THR A 563 -21.48 3.94 29.44
N PRO A 564 -22.63 4.25 30.07
CA PRO A 564 -23.00 5.62 30.38
C PRO A 564 -22.05 6.27 31.38
N GLY A 565 -21.67 7.52 31.14
CA GLY A 565 -20.76 8.27 32.02
C GLY A 565 -19.27 7.91 31.89
N LEU A 566 -18.89 7.03 30.94
CA LEU A 566 -17.49 6.73 30.64
C LEU A 566 -16.82 7.87 29.84
N GLU A 567 -16.55 8.98 30.53
CA GLU A 567 -15.76 10.11 30.02
C GLU A 567 -14.26 9.79 29.99
N LYS A 568 -13.53 10.46 29.08
CA LYS A 568 -12.06 10.40 29.04
C LYS A 568 -11.49 10.99 30.34
N PRO A 569 -10.76 10.22 31.18
CA PRO A 569 -10.39 10.66 32.54
C PRO A 569 -9.69 12.02 32.52
N LYS A 570 -10.21 13.05 33.17
CA LYS A 570 -9.55 14.38 33.20
C LYS A 570 -8.21 14.24 33.93
N LYS A 571 -7.11 14.76 33.36
CA LYS A 571 -5.77 14.52 33.92
C LYS A 571 -5.70 15.11 35.34
N PRO A 572 -5.16 14.40 36.35
CA PRO A 572 -4.81 15.03 37.62
C PRO A 572 -3.66 16.04 37.46
N TYR A 573 -2.78 15.84 36.46
CA TYR A 573 -1.79 16.81 36.03
C TYR A 573 -1.73 16.90 34.50
N GLU A 574 -2.08 18.05 33.96
CA GLU A 574 -1.50 18.49 32.69
C GLU A 574 -0.03 18.78 32.90
N ILE A 575 0.81 17.76 32.73
CA ILE A 575 2.13 18.00 32.17
C ILE A 575 1.86 18.53 30.76
N GLU A 576 1.77 19.87 30.63
CA GLU A 576 2.28 20.51 29.42
C GLU A 576 3.68 19.93 29.25
N MET A 577 3.99 19.30 28.10
CA MET A 577 5.39 19.17 27.71
C MET A 577 5.99 20.55 27.89
N PRO A 578 7.08 20.74 28.67
CA PRO A 578 7.53 22.06 29.08
C PRO A 578 7.75 22.88 27.82
N LYS A 579 6.79 23.77 27.52
CA LYS A 579 6.77 24.49 26.26
C LYS A 579 7.86 25.53 26.38
N VAL A 580 9.06 25.16 25.92
CA VAL A 580 10.27 25.96 26.06
C VAL A 580 9.97 27.35 25.52
N GLU A 581 10.38 28.40 26.24
CA GLU A 581 10.35 29.74 25.69
C GLU A 581 11.26 29.76 24.46
N VAL A 582 10.65 29.86 23.28
CA VAL A 582 11.35 30.03 22.02
C VAL A 582 11.12 31.44 21.54
N THR A 583 12.20 32.09 21.12
CA THR A 583 12.12 33.41 20.50
C THR A 583 11.54 33.26 19.10
N VAL A 584 10.47 33.99 18.81
CA VAL A 584 9.88 34.06 17.47
C VAL A 584 10.93 34.61 16.51
N PRO A 585 11.32 33.87 15.45
CA PRO A 585 12.30 34.34 14.49
C PRO A 585 11.73 35.50 13.69
N ASN A 586 12.61 36.35 13.18
CA ASN A 586 12.21 37.33 12.20
C ASN A 586 12.11 36.69 10.80
N VAL A 587 11.00 36.94 10.12
CA VAL A 587 10.69 36.45 8.77
C VAL A 587 9.95 37.48 7.91
N VAL A 588 9.80 38.73 8.35
CA VAL A 588 9.27 39.80 7.48
C VAL A 588 10.28 40.09 6.37
N ASN A 589 9.78 40.49 5.19
CA ASN A 589 10.57 40.59 3.95
C ASN A 589 11.18 39.25 3.47
N TYR A 590 10.78 38.08 3.98
CA TYR A 590 11.25 36.77 3.49
C TYR A 590 10.26 36.16 2.49
N PRO A 591 10.72 35.33 1.54
CA PRO A 591 9.87 34.43 0.79
C PRO A 591 9.10 33.48 1.72
N VAL A 592 7.83 33.21 1.42
CA VAL A 592 6.92 32.43 2.30
C VAL A 592 7.48 31.05 2.64
N ASP A 593 8.08 30.35 1.67
CA ASP A 593 8.67 29.03 1.89
C ASP A 593 9.88 29.04 2.85
N GLU A 594 10.64 30.13 2.87
CA GLU A 594 11.76 30.31 3.81
C GLU A 594 11.27 30.72 5.19
N ALA A 595 10.27 31.59 5.26
CA ALA A 595 9.59 31.98 6.49
C ALA A 595 9.01 30.74 7.23
N ILE A 596 8.27 29.90 6.51
CA ILE A 596 7.68 28.65 7.04
C ILE A 596 8.77 27.71 7.58
N LYS A 597 9.89 27.55 6.85
CA LYS A 597 11.03 26.72 7.31
C LYS A 597 11.67 27.29 8.59
N SER A 598 11.88 28.61 8.64
CA SER A 598 12.47 29.32 9.80
C SER A 598 11.62 29.15 11.07
N ILE A 599 10.29 29.32 10.95
CA ILE A 599 9.34 29.16 12.05
C ILE A 599 9.30 27.71 12.55
N LYS A 600 9.14 26.74 11.64
CA LYS A 600 9.09 25.31 12.00
C LYS A 600 10.40 24.83 12.65
N ALA A 601 11.55 25.35 12.22
CA ALA A 601 12.85 25.05 12.84
C ALA A 601 12.98 25.54 14.30
N LYS A 602 12.14 26.49 14.74
CA LYS A 602 12.03 26.92 16.14
C LYS A 602 10.96 26.16 16.94
N GLY A 603 10.34 25.13 16.38
CA GLY A 603 9.25 24.38 17.02
C GLY A 603 7.96 25.18 17.14
N LEU A 604 7.74 26.13 16.23
CA LEU A 604 6.51 26.94 16.13
C LEU A 604 5.63 26.45 14.98
N GLN A 605 4.34 26.73 15.07
CA GLN A 605 3.39 26.51 13.97
C GLN A 605 3.29 27.76 13.11
N CYS A 606 2.82 27.64 11.87
CA CYS A 606 2.65 28.76 10.96
C CYS A 606 1.27 28.71 10.29
N GLN A 607 0.65 29.87 10.10
CA GLN A 607 -0.56 30.06 9.31
C GLN A 607 -0.37 31.27 8.40
N THR A 608 -0.79 31.17 7.14
CA THR A 608 -0.72 32.28 6.18
C THR A 608 -2.08 32.95 6.03
N SER A 609 -2.07 34.26 5.82
CA SER A 609 -3.25 35.09 5.56
C SER A 609 -3.00 35.97 4.33
N GLY A 610 -4.00 36.08 3.44
CA GLY A 610 -3.87 36.75 2.15
C GLY A 610 -3.12 35.95 1.07
N GLU A 611 -3.12 36.48 -0.15
CA GLU A 611 -2.42 35.94 -1.31
C GLU A 611 -1.14 36.75 -1.60
N GLY A 612 0.02 36.08 -1.67
CA GLY A 612 1.32 36.70 -1.97
C GLY A 612 2.48 35.70 -1.84
N ASN A 613 3.68 36.09 -2.29
CA ASN A 613 4.90 35.28 -2.21
C ASN A 613 5.94 35.79 -1.18
N MET A 614 5.64 36.89 -0.50
CA MET A 614 6.49 37.56 0.50
C MET A 614 5.69 37.81 1.78
N VAL A 615 6.35 37.72 2.93
CA VAL A 615 5.76 38.09 4.23
C VAL A 615 5.89 39.59 4.46
N TYR A 616 4.76 40.28 4.63
CA TYR A 616 4.73 41.72 4.95
C TYR A 616 4.61 42.02 6.43
N GLU A 617 3.93 41.15 7.18
CA GLU A 617 3.79 41.26 8.64
C GLU A 617 3.74 39.86 9.26
N GLN A 618 4.19 39.75 10.51
CA GLN A 618 4.08 38.54 11.32
C GLN A 618 3.49 38.84 12.70
N THR A 619 2.63 37.94 13.18
CA THR A 619 2.10 37.97 14.55
C THR A 619 2.26 36.60 15.20
N PRO A 620 2.95 36.46 16.34
CA PRO A 620 3.61 37.51 17.12
C PRO A 620 4.86 38.13 16.44
N LYS A 621 5.22 39.35 16.87
CA LYS A 621 6.37 40.09 16.34
C LYS A 621 7.70 39.36 16.60
N ALA A 622 8.69 39.61 15.75
CA ALA A 622 10.04 39.11 15.91
C ALA A 622 10.61 39.45 17.30
N GLY A 623 11.37 38.52 17.89
CA GLY A 623 11.94 38.71 19.23
C GLY A 623 10.99 38.41 20.39
N ALA A 624 9.68 38.28 20.16
CA ALA A 624 8.73 37.87 21.19
C ALA A 624 9.09 36.46 21.72
N ARG A 625 9.04 36.28 23.05
CA ARG A 625 9.17 34.95 23.66
C ARG A 625 7.81 34.30 23.72
N VAL A 626 7.68 33.13 23.11
CA VAL A 626 6.44 32.36 23.10
C VAL A 626 6.71 30.91 23.48
N LYS A 627 5.66 30.23 23.91
CA LYS A 627 5.71 28.80 24.21
C LYS A 627 5.85 28.01 22.91
N SER A 628 6.75 27.03 22.85
CA SER A 628 6.86 26.12 21.69
C SER A 628 5.51 25.51 21.30
N GLY A 629 5.21 25.47 20.01
CA GLY A 629 3.90 25.08 19.46
C GLY A 629 2.92 26.25 19.24
N THR A 630 3.25 27.48 19.64
CA THR A 630 2.47 28.68 19.27
C THR A 630 2.45 28.88 17.74
N THR A 631 1.29 29.26 17.22
CA THR A 631 1.10 29.63 15.80
C THR A 631 1.56 31.05 15.55
N VAL A 632 2.41 31.22 14.52
CA VAL A 632 2.78 32.51 13.94
C VAL A 632 1.92 32.72 12.69
N ILE A 633 1.15 33.80 12.66
CA ILE A 633 0.37 34.25 11.51
C ILE A 633 1.30 35.10 10.63
N LEU A 634 1.29 34.82 9.32
CA LEU A 634 2.05 35.53 8.29
C LEU A 634 1.07 36.22 7.33
N GLU A 635 1.08 37.55 7.32
CA GLU A 635 0.29 38.34 6.37
C GLU A 635 1.08 38.48 5.06
N LEU A 636 0.50 37.95 3.98
CA LEU A 636 1.09 37.91 2.64
C LEU A 636 0.66 39.09 1.77
N GLN A 637 -0.19 39.97 2.31
CA GLN A 637 -0.63 41.21 1.70
C GLN A 637 -0.24 42.40 2.58
N PRO A 638 0.19 43.54 2.00
CA PRO A 638 0.49 44.73 2.77
C PRO A 638 -0.78 45.32 3.36
N ALA A 639 -0.76 45.65 4.65
CA ALA A 639 -1.84 46.39 5.29
C ALA A 639 -2.15 47.70 4.52
N THR A 640 -3.44 47.96 4.28
CA THR A 640 -3.94 49.06 3.45
C THR A 640 -4.03 50.41 4.16
N GLN A 641 -3.49 50.53 5.38
CA GLN A 641 -3.50 51.79 6.13
C GLN A 641 -2.15 52.52 6.07
N GLU A 642 -2.23 53.85 5.98
CA GLU A 642 -1.08 54.74 6.10
C GLU A 642 -0.54 54.74 7.53
N GLU A 643 0.57 54.05 7.78
CA GLU A 643 1.31 54.28 9.01
C GLU A 643 1.99 55.66 8.97
N ASN A 644 1.72 56.49 9.98
CA ASN A 644 2.32 57.80 10.19
C ASN A 644 3.80 57.69 10.61
N GLY A 645 4.63 57.14 9.73
CA GLY A 645 6.07 56.98 9.93
C GLY A 645 6.89 58.19 9.46
N GLY A 646 7.94 58.51 10.21
CA GLY A 646 8.92 59.52 9.82
C GLY A 646 9.68 59.17 8.54
N GLN A 647 10.48 60.13 8.06
CA GLN A 647 11.38 59.87 6.93
C GLN A 647 12.57 59.00 7.37
N VAL A 648 12.78 57.89 6.65
CA VAL A 648 13.90 56.96 6.84
C VAL A 648 14.83 57.01 5.63
N THR A 649 16.12 56.79 5.85
CA THR A 649 17.15 56.88 4.81
C THR A 649 17.39 55.51 4.20
N VAL A 650 17.24 55.37 2.88
CA VAL A 650 17.50 54.09 2.18
C VAL A 650 19.00 53.76 2.23
N PRO A 651 19.41 52.56 2.71
CA PRO A 651 20.80 52.15 2.79
C PRO A 651 21.34 51.70 1.42
N ASN A 652 22.65 51.44 1.36
CA ASN A 652 23.22 50.69 0.25
C ASN A 652 22.99 49.20 0.48
N LEU A 653 22.33 48.54 -0.48
CA LEU A 653 21.95 47.13 -0.41
C LEU A 653 22.77 46.28 -1.41
N GLN A 654 23.64 46.91 -2.21
CA GLN A 654 24.45 46.24 -3.21
C GLN A 654 25.38 45.18 -2.59
N GLY A 655 25.44 44.00 -3.21
CA GLY A 655 26.24 42.87 -2.74
C GLY A 655 25.60 42.03 -1.63
N LEU A 656 24.46 42.45 -1.05
CA LEU A 656 23.73 41.66 -0.05
C LEU A 656 22.92 40.53 -0.69
N THR A 657 22.72 39.43 0.04
CA THR A 657 21.71 38.41 -0.29
C THR A 657 20.30 38.95 -0.04
N ILE A 658 19.29 38.29 -0.63
CA ILE A 658 17.86 38.61 -0.41
C ILE A 658 17.53 38.69 1.09
N LYS A 659 18.08 37.76 1.89
CA LYS A 659 17.87 37.68 3.33
C LYS A 659 18.48 38.84 4.11
N GLU A 660 19.72 39.22 3.78
CA GLU A 660 20.42 40.34 4.42
C GLU A 660 19.77 41.67 4.06
N ALA A 661 19.39 41.85 2.78
CA ALA A 661 18.64 43.02 2.34
C ALA A 661 17.26 43.12 3.00
N GLY A 662 16.55 42.00 3.16
CA GLY A 662 15.25 41.94 3.85
C GLY A 662 15.33 42.35 5.32
N ASN A 663 16.31 41.79 6.05
CA ASN A 663 16.58 42.14 7.46
C ASN A 663 16.90 43.64 7.60
N LEU A 664 17.81 44.17 6.77
CA LEU A 664 18.27 45.56 6.88
C LEU A 664 17.19 46.58 6.50
N LEU A 665 16.35 46.25 5.52
CA LEU A 665 15.20 47.09 5.16
C LEU A 665 14.16 47.12 6.29
N GLU A 666 13.91 46.00 6.96
CA GLU A 666 12.92 45.95 8.04
C GLU A 666 13.35 46.73 9.29
N GLU A 667 14.64 46.69 9.66
CA GLU A 667 15.19 47.44 10.80
C GLU A 667 14.91 48.96 10.71
N ILE A 668 14.81 49.47 9.48
CA ILE A 668 14.46 50.86 9.16
C ILE A 668 13.02 51.04 8.63
N GLY A 669 12.17 50.01 8.75
CA GLY A 669 10.76 50.06 8.42
C GLY A 669 10.45 50.13 6.91
N LEU A 670 11.24 49.51 6.05
CA LEU A 670 11.04 49.44 4.60
C LEU A 670 10.68 48.03 4.11
N ARG A 671 10.00 47.95 2.96
CA ARG A 671 9.50 46.70 2.38
C ARG A 671 10.38 46.27 1.18
N LEU A 672 10.77 45.00 1.12
CA LEU A 672 11.55 44.44 0.03
C LEU A 672 10.65 43.92 -1.10
N VAL A 673 10.97 44.27 -2.35
CA VAL A 673 10.40 43.64 -3.55
C VAL A 673 11.54 43.06 -4.39
N PRO A 674 11.82 41.74 -4.30
CA PRO A 674 12.96 41.14 -4.99
C PRO A 674 12.62 40.76 -6.43
N GLU A 675 13.54 41.04 -7.36
CA GLU A 675 13.48 40.64 -8.77
C GLU A 675 14.75 39.85 -9.13
N GLY A 676 14.65 38.52 -9.34
CA GLY A 676 15.80 37.65 -9.65
C GLY A 676 16.34 36.87 -8.44
N SER A 677 17.58 36.38 -8.54
CA SER A 677 18.21 35.53 -7.52
C SER A 677 19.73 35.74 -7.45
N GLY A 678 20.31 35.60 -6.25
CA GLY A 678 21.75 35.81 -6.00
C GLY A 678 22.02 37.03 -5.13
N LEU A 679 22.97 37.88 -5.54
CA LEU A 679 23.36 39.10 -4.83
C LEU A 679 22.70 40.33 -5.45
N ALA A 680 22.37 41.32 -4.62
CA ALA A 680 21.77 42.57 -5.06
C ALA A 680 22.73 43.36 -5.97
N VAL A 681 22.30 43.64 -7.20
CA VAL A 681 23.07 44.41 -8.20
C VAL A 681 22.50 45.82 -8.44
N GLU A 682 21.21 46.02 -8.20
CA GLU A 682 20.50 47.28 -8.50
C GLU A 682 19.35 47.47 -7.50
N GLN A 683 19.13 48.71 -7.05
CA GLN A 683 18.02 49.09 -6.15
C GLN A 683 17.25 50.30 -6.72
N SER A 684 15.92 50.25 -6.69
CA SER A 684 15.06 51.26 -7.34
C SER A 684 15.06 52.63 -6.67
N VAL A 685 15.55 52.71 -5.43
CA VAL A 685 15.72 53.97 -4.69
C VAL A 685 17.18 54.11 -4.33
N LYS A 686 17.80 55.24 -4.70
CA LYS A 686 19.23 55.47 -4.49
C LYS A 686 19.59 55.46 -2.99
N PRO A 687 20.74 54.88 -2.61
CA PRO A 687 21.25 55.00 -1.24
C PRO A 687 21.34 56.47 -0.79
N GLY A 688 21.01 56.75 0.46
CA GLY A 688 20.95 58.11 1.01
C GLY A 688 19.65 58.87 0.76
N THR A 689 18.73 58.35 -0.06
CA THR A 689 17.42 58.98 -0.30
C THR A 689 16.54 58.85 0.95
N ARG A 690 15.88 59.94 1.36
CA ARG A 690 14.85 59.90 2.41
C ARG A 690 13.49 59.54 1.82
N VAL A 691 12.88 58.47 2.32
CA VAL A 691 11.54 57.99 1.94
C VAL A 691 10.66 57.87 3.19
N LYS A 692 9.34 57.76 3.03
CA LYS A 692 8.46 57.42 4.15
C LYS A 692 8.74 55.98 4.61
N ALA A 693 8.64 55.68 5.90
CA ALA A 693 8.53 54.30 6.35
C ALA A 693 7.35 53.59 5.63
N GLY A 694 7.46 52.28 5.43
CA GLY A 694 6.55 51.46 4.63
C GLY A 694 6.80 51.51 3.11
N THR A 695 7.71 52.36 2.61
CA THR A 695 8.04 52.42 1.16
C THR A 695 8.64 51.09 0.68
N ALA A 696 8.13 50.60 -0.45
CA ALA A 696 8.66 49.42 -1.11
C ALA A 696 9.91 49.76 -1.95
N VAL A 697 11.02 49.08 -1.68
CA VAL A 697 12.26 49.16 -2.46
C VAL A 697 12.36 47.92 -3.33
N LYS A 698 12.33 48.11 -4.66
CA LYS A 698 12.60 47.02 -5.59
C LYS A 698 14.10 46.80 -5.68
N ILE A 699 14.54 45.55 -5.62
CA ILE A 699 15.95 45.18 -5.72
C ILE A 699 16.10 44.05 -6.73
N LYS A 700 17.02 44.23 -7.67
CA LYS A 700 17.39 43.22 -8.66
C LYS A 700 18.54 42.38 -8.12
N PHE A 701 18.39 41.06 -8.16
CA PHE A 701 19.40 40.10 -7.72
C PHE A 701 19.93 39.29 -8.91
N ALA A 702 21.26 39.13 -8.99
CA ALA A 702 21.93 38.36 -10.03
C ALA A 702 22.88 37.30 -9.45
N PRO A 703 23.06 36.14 -10.13
CA PRO A 703 24.05 35.15 -9.74
C PRO A 703 25.48 35.72 -9.79
N PRO A 704 26.38 35.33 -8.87
CA PRO A 704 27.79 35.74 -8.94
C PRO A 704 28.43 35.28 -10.25
N GLY A 705 28.94 36.22 -11.05
CA GLY A 705 29.74 35.92 -12.26
C GLY A 705 29.23 36.44 -13.60
N GLN A 706 28.09 37.14 -13.68
CA GLN A 706 27.64 37.83 -14.90
C GLN A 706 27.80 39.35 -14.75
N GLY A 707 28.94 39.87 -15.22
CA GLY A 707 29.49 41.17 -14.82
C GLY A 707 28.92 42.43 -15.50
N THR A 708 29.62 43.54 -15.27
CA THR A 708 29.56 44.75 -16.08
C THR A 708 30.94 45.10 -16.57
N ASP A 709 31.12 45.05 -17.89
CA ASP A 709 32.33 45.45 -18.59
C ASP A 709 32.25 46.94 -18.97
N GLY A 710 33.39 47.62 -19.07
CA GLY A 710 33.50 48.96 -19.69
C GLY A 710 34.03 50.10 -18.80
N GLY A 711 35.21 50.63 -19.16
CA GLY A 711 35.70 51.92 -18.65
C GLY A 711 37.22 52.01 -18.51
N GLN A 712 37.92 52.39 -19.59
CA GLN A 712 39.36 52.66 -19.59
C GLN A 712 39.76 53.77 -18.57
N ASN A 713 40.88 53.60 -17.84
CA ASN A 713 42.07 54.43 -18.09
C ASN A 713 43.37 53.87 -17.47
N SER A 714 44.50 54.51 -17.81
CA SER A 714 45.88 54.02 -17.72
C SER A 714 46.67 54.42 -16.45
N GLY A 715 47.79 53.71 -16.24
CA GLY A 715 48.87 54.05 -15.30
C GLY A 715 48.98 53.08 -14.11
N GLY A 716 50.09 52.37 -13.85
CA GLY A 716 51.35 52.23 -14.58
C GLY A 716 52.55 52.11 -13.61
N THR A 717 53.38 51.07 -13.78
CA THR A 717 54.67 50.80 -13.04
C THR A 717 54.52 50.68 -11.50
N GLU A 718 55.31 49.96 -10.71
CA GLU A 718 56.44 49.00 -10.74
C GLU A 718 56.36 48.33 -9.32
N ARG A 719 56.99 47.22 -8.91
CA ARG A 719 58.20 46.49 -9.31
C ARG A 719 58.23 45.13 -8.55
N ASP A 720 59.17 44.28 -8.95
CA ASP A 720 59.83 43.22 -8.15
C ASP A 720 59.01 42.09 -7.50
N GLY A 721 59.33 40.86 -7.93
CA GLY A 721 59.08 39.62 -7.17
C GLY A 721 60.25 39.36 -6.18
N PRO A 722 60.78 38.12 -6.04
CA PRO A 722 60.67 36.98 -6.96
C PRO A 722 60.17 35.68 -6.28
N GLN A 723 60.07 34.61 -7.10
CA GLN A 723 60.59 33.23 -6.88
C GLN A 723 60.80 32.75 -5.42
N GLN A 724 60.50 31.52 -5.00
CA GLN A 724 60.10 30.27 -5.69
C GLN A 724 59.43 29.35 -4.60
N ASP A 725 59.04 28.08 -4.79
CA ASP A 725 59.43 27.10 -5.81
C ASP A 725 58.28 26.16 -6.26
N GLU A 726 58.58 25.36 -7.28
CA GLU A 726 57.82 24.22 -7.80
C GLU A 726 57.61 23.09 -6.77
N LEU A 727 56.50 22.34 -6.88
CA LEU A 727 56.55 20.89 -7.17
C LEU A 727 55.18 20.30 -7.52
N LEU A 728 55.24 19.39 -8.49
CA LEU A 728 54.16 18.70 -9.21
C LEU A 728 53.16 17.90 -8.34
N ASN A 729 51.86 17.99 -8.68
CA ASN A 729 51.09 16.98 -9.46
C ASN A 729 51.36 15.46 -9.20
N PRO A 730 50.42 14.52 -9.48
CA PRO A 730 48.94 14.54 -9.44
C PRO A 730 48.31 13.27 -8.79
N TYR A 731 46.97 13.19 -8.86
CA TYR A 731 46.13 11.98 -9.08
C TYR A 731 45.53 11.16 -7.91
N VAL A 732 44.20 11.03 -8.03
CA VAL A 732 43.35 9.83 -7.80
C VAL A 732 43.13 9.38 -6.34
N HIS A 733 41.95 9.73 -5.80
CA HIS A 733 40.77 8.89 -6.04
C HIS A 733 39.46 9.68 -6.00
#